data_AF-A0A8J4TR70-F1
#
_entry.id   AF-A0A8J4TR70-F1
#
_cell.length_a   1.000
_cell.length_b   1.000
_cell.length_c   1.000
_cell.angle_alpha   90.00
_cell.angle_beta   90.00
_cell.angle_gamma   90.00
#
_symmetry.space_group_name_H-M   'P 1'
#
loop_
_entity.id
_entity.type
_entity.pdbx_description
1 polymer ?
#
loop_
_entity_poly.entity_id
_entity_poly.type
_entity_poly.pdbx_seq_one_letter_code
_entity_poly.pdbx_strand_id
1 'polypeptide(L)'
;MPGSRVVERQSRRTYKAHASTEMRTKVLEAKYQEEKLKFQQRHDADIQKILHRKNGEIEELKNLHRSKQKEAEEAVRALQKKVQSLLRESQVIRQSKDKQIAELKKISDQSADSLKSEWEKKLHTVLAQMEQEKFELQKKHTDNIQELLEDTNQRLAKMEAEYGTQARATEQTVRDLEARVKQLSVEVENGNLLRQKVTQEKAELEIHIAAISAELQEANCRNMTLQREKNLQSDVHEEVLQKLQAKHDADISHFQQEHALSAAKASEVIEDLEQMVARLKQQLRDNEHQRQKHIRELENKIQQERIDLQHTSEKKVQVELEKERNETRKKIMKLDEALREKEDQISHLRESQRQQAQQAESALENFKKQVELSSEKAYSDMKQQMEKVEADLSRSKSLREKQTKEFGHQLEELQQKYEQQIMELKLQHEQERTHLLQQHNTEKDSLVQDHQREIASLEKQARSAMAQHQAQTQEWRKRDGQTISELESQVHTLREEVLAAHAQRKQQLSELGVLREEERQRAAQEQEVALGRIRAEMERVRQDLERSHKAERELAQEKANTRLKQLEKEYTQKLAKSAQTMAELQTTLFSIKEESKQTQLALERQLQEGHTNWDEERRQLSRDADRVSKIEKH
;
A
#
# COMPACT_ATOMS: atom_id res chain seq x y z
N MET A 1 271.22 30.96 -9.54
CA MET A 1 271.75 29.61 -9.86
C MET A 1 270.67 28.59 -9.59
N PRO A 2 270.56 27.50 -10.37
CA PRO A 2 270.36 27.45 -11.84
C PRO A 2 268.94 26.87 -12.14
N GLY A 3 268.36 26.87 -13.34
CA GLY A 3 268.89 26.92 -14.72
C GLY A 3 268.91 25.52 -15.35
N SER A 4 268.61 25.27 -16.65
CA SER A 4 268.10 26.17 -17.71
C SER A 4 267.56 25.41 -18.94
N ARG A 5 266.35 25.81 -19.37
CA ARG A 5 265.87 26.01 -20.78
C ARG A 5 265.72 24.86 -21.82
N VAL A 6 264.77 24.91 -22.78
CA VAL A 6 263.34 25.39 -22.81
C VAL A 6 262.66 25.12 -24.18
N VAL A 7 261.52 24.40 -24.15
CA VAL A 7 260.25 24.58 -24.92
C VAL A 7 260.17 24.45 -26.48
N GLU A 8 259.02 23.93 -26.91
CA GLU A 8 258.30 24.09 -28.21
C GLU A 8 258.50 23.08 -29.36
N ARG A 9 257.46 22.53 -30.04
CA ARG A 9 256.07 22.00 -29.76
C ARG A 9 255.74 21.21 -31.05
N GLN A 10 255.43 19.91 -31.13
CA GLN A 10 254.68 18.99 -30.28
C GLN A 10 253.17 19.34 -30.10
N SER A 11 252.50 19.83 -31.15
CA SER A 11 251.04 20.09 -31.12
C SER A 11 250.21 19.92 -32.42
N ARG A 12 250.80 19.72 -33.61
CA ARG A 12 250.05 19.87 -34.90
C ARG A 12 249.59 18.61 -35.65
N ARG A 13 249.98 17.39 -35.27
CA ARG A 13 249.56 16.15 -36.00
C ARG A 13 248.28 15.48 -35.48
N THR A 14 247.82 15.79 -34.27
CA THR A 14 246.63 15.15 -33.66
C THR A 14 245.30 15.82 -34.04
N TYR A 15 245.29 17.11 -34.37
CA TYR A 15 244.06 17.88 -34.58
C TYR A 15 243.27 17.56 -35.86
N LYS A 16 243.88 16.93 -36.87
CA LYS A 16 243.25 16.77 -38.20
C LYS A 16 242.41 15.50 -38.37
N ALA A 17 242.51 14.53 -37.45
CA ALA A 17 241.68 13.32 -37.47
C ALA A 17 240.31 13.54 -36.81
N HIS A 18 240.27 14.22 -35.66
CA HIS A 18 239.08 14.37 -34.83
C HIS A 18 237.90 15.11 -35.51
N ALA A 19 238.21 16.09 -36.37
CA ALA A 19 237.20 16.88 -37.07
C ALA A 19 236.37 16.08 -38.09
N SER A 20 236.89 14.97 -38.63
CA SER A 20 236.20 14.19 -39.66
C SER A 20 235.12 13.26 -39.10
N THR A 21 235.24 12.85 -37.82
CA THR A 21 234.25 11.97 -37.17
C THR A 21 233.07 12.75 -36.63
N GLU A 22 233.29 13.90 -36.00
CA GLU A 22 232.22 14.70 -35.37
C GLU A 22 231.20 15.24 -36.39
N MET A 23 231.66 15.59 -37.59
CA MET A 23 230.81 16.03 -38.70
C MET A 23 229.83 14.94 -39.17
N ARG A 24 230.18 13.66 -38.99
CA ARG A 24 229.40 12.52 -39.47
C ARG A 24 228.23 12.18 -38.55
N THR A 25 228.40 12.35 -37.24
CA THR A 25 227.36 12.07 -36.23
C THR A 25 226.16 13.01 -36.39
N LYS A 26 226.42 14.33 -36.54
CA LYS A 26 225.38 15.37 -36.64
C LYS A 26 224.46 15.20 -37.86
N VAL A 27 224.96 14.59 -38.95
CA VAL A 27 224.17 14.29 -40.16
C VAL A 27 223.19 13.13 -39.94
N LEU A 28 223.56 12.12 -39.14
CA LEU A 28 222.66 11.01 -38.80
C LEU A 28 221.57 11.45 -37.82
N GLU A 29 221.94 12.28 -36.85
CA GLU A 29 221.02 12.85 -35.85
C GLU A 29 219.94 13.74 -36.50
N ALA A 30 220.33 14.55 -37.50
CA ALA A 30 219.38 15.33 -38.30
C ALA A 30 218.38 14.45 -39.09
N LYS A 31 218.83 13.33 -39.69
CA LYS A 31 217.94 12.39 -40.38
C LYS A 31 216.93 11.73 -39.45
N TYR A 32 217.33 11.38 -38.23
CA TYR A 32 216.41 10.80 -37.24
C TYR A 32 215.30 11.78 -36.82
N GLN A 33 215.63 13.06 -36.65
CA GLN A 33 214.63 14.12 -36.41
C GLN A 33 213.68 14.28 -37.61
N GLU A 34 214.20 14.20 -38.84
CA GLU A 34 213.40 14.31 -40.08
C GLU A 34 212.40 13.14 -40.23
N GLU A 35 212.82 11.89 -39.96
CA GLU A 35 211.90 10.74 -39.99
C GLU A 35 210.85 10.80 -38.87
N LYS A 36 211.24 11.21 -37.65
CA LYS A 36 210.29 11.40 -36.55
C LYS A 36 209.20 12.41 -36.91
N LEU A 37 209.58 13.53 -37.54
CA LEU A 37 208.63 14.55 -38.01
C LEU A 37 207.69 14.00 -39.10
N LYS A 38 208.21 13.22 -40.06
CA LYS A 38 207.38 12.57 -41.10
C LYS A 38 206.42 11.55 -40.53
N PHE A 39 206.81 10.80 -39.49
CA PHE A 39 205.92 9.86 -38.83
C PHE A 39 204.79 10.57 -38.06
N GLN A 40 205.12 11.66 -37.37
CA GLN A 40 204.15 12.54 -36.70
C GLN A 40 203.13 13.12 -37.72
N GLN A 41 203.60 13.69 -38.82
CA GLN A 41 202.75 14.25 -39.88
C GLN A 41 201.80 13.22 -40.51
N ARG A 42 202.22 11.95 -40.66
CA ARG A 42 201.34 10.86 -41.13
C ARG A 42 200.25 10.53 -40.11
N HIS A 43 200.64 10.35 -38.86
CA HIS A 43 199.72 10.06 -37.75
C HIS A 43 198.64 11.14 -37.61
N ASP A 44 199.04 12.41 -37.62
CA ASP A 44 198.12 13.54 -37.44
C ASP A 44 197.18 13.70 -38.66
N ALA A 45 197.65 13.40 -39.88
CA ALA A 45 196.80 13.36 -41.07
C ALA A 45 195.77 12.21 -41.05
N ASP A 46 196.13 11.04 -40.52
CA ASP A 46 195.19 9.91 -40.38
C ASP A 46 194.17 10.14 -39.24
N ILE A 47 194.55 10.81 -38.15
CA ILE A 47 193.60 11.31 -37.15
C ILE A 47 192.60 12.28 -37.78
N GLN A 48 193.05 13.23 -38.62
CA GLN A 48 192.12 14.13 -39.30
C GLN A 48 191.14 13.40 -40.23
N LYS A 49 191.57 12.35 -40.95
CA LYS A 49 190.66 11.52 -41.76
C LYS A 49 189.61 10.81 -40.89
N ILE A 50 190.00 10.28 -39.73
CA ILE A 50 189.08 9.62 -38.79
C ILE A 50 188.06 10.62 -38.24
N LEU A 51 188.52 11.80 -37.79
CA LEU A 51 187.62 12.88 -37.33
C LEU A 51 186.67 13.34 -38.44
N HIS A 52 187.16 13.52 -39.66
CA HIS A 52 186.31 13.97 -40.77
C HIS A 52 185.26 12.93 -41.17
N ARG A 53 185.59 11.63 -41.14
CA ARG A 53 184.62 10.53 -41.28
C ARG A 53 183.60 10.52 -40.15
N LYS A 54 184.05 10.56 -38.88
CA LYS A 54 183.14 10.51 -37.74
C LYS A 54 182.21 11.72 -37.67
N ASN A 55 182.67 12.91 -38.05
CA ASN A 55 181.82 14.08 -38.19
C ASN A 55 180.79 13.92 -39.33
N GLY A 56 181.16 13.25 -40.43
CA GLY A 56 180.23 12.85 -41.50
C GLY A 56 179.15 11.90 -41.00
N GLU A 57 179.55 10.76 -40.41
CA GLU A 57 178.63 9.77 -39.81
C GLU A 57 177.68 10.42 -38.77
N ILE A 58 178.19 11.35 -37.96
CA ILE A 58 177.40 12.10 -36.97
C ILE A 58 176.36 13.01 -37.63
N GLU A 59 176.68 13.71 -38.72
CA GLU A 59 175.71 14.60 -39.39
C GLU A 59 174.72 13.81 -40.27
N GLU A 60 175.13 12.68 -40.85
CA GLU A 60 174.24 11.70 -41.48
C GLU A 60 173.20 11.17 -40.48
N LEU A 61 173.64 10.76 -39.28
CA LEU A 61 172.74 10.32 -38.20
C LEU A 61 171.80 11.45 -37.74
N LYS A 62 172.29 12.69 -37.57
CA LYS A 62 171.42 13.84 -37.26
C LYS A 62 170.39 14.07 -38.36
N ASN A 63 170.77 13.98 -39.63
CA ASN A 63 169.84 14.15 -40.75
C ASN A 63 168.79 13.03 -40.83
N LEU A 64 169.18 11.77 -40.57
CA LEU A 64 168.25 10.65 -40.46
C LEU A 64 167.26 10.83 -39.29
N HIS A 65 167.73 11.29 -38.12
CA HIS A 65 166.86 11.61 -36.99
C HIS A 65 165.93 12.78 -37.27
N ARG A 66 166.42 13.87 -37.90
CA ARG A 66 165.59 15.01 -38.35
C ARG A 66 164.50 14.56 -39.34
N SER A 67 164.84 13.68 -40.30
CA SER A 67 163.86 13.12 -41.25
C SER A 67 162.78 12.31 -40.53
N LYS A 68 163.18 11.32 -39.71
CA LYS A 68 162.24 10.48 -38.96
C LYS A 68 161.37 11.25 -37.98
N GLN A 69 161.90 12.31 -37.36
CA GLN A 69 161.09 13.20 -36.53
C GLN A 69 160.05 13.96 -37.37
N LYS A 70 160.45 14.53 -38.51
CA LYS A 70 159.54 15.22 -39.45
C LYS A 70 158.46 14.28 -40.00
N GLU A 71 158.82 13.06 -40.36
CA GLU A 71 157.89 11.99 -40.79
C GLU A 71 156.87 11.66 -39.68
N ALA A 72 157.33 11.51 -38.44
CA ALA A 72 156.46 11.25 -37.29
C ALA A 72 155.53 12.44 -36.97
N GLU A 73 156.03 13.68 -37.02
CA GLU A 73 155.22 14.89 -36.85
C GLU A 73 154.17 15.05 -37.97
N GLU A 74 154.51 14.70 -39.21
CA GLU A 74 153.58 14.72 -40.34
C GLU A 74 152.52 13.61 -40.22
N ALA A 75 152.90 12.41 -39.76
CA ALA A 75 151.94 11.33 -39.46
C ALA A 75 150.99 11.70 -38.31
N VAL A 76 151.50 12.29 -37.22
CA VAL A 76 150.67 12.81 -36.12
C VAL A 76 149.73 13.91 -36.60
N ARG A 77 150.22 14.85 -37.42
CA ARG A 77 149.40 15.93 -38.03
C ARG A 77 148.31 15.38 -38.97
N ALA A 78 148.57 14.28 -39.68
CA ALA A 78 147.57 13.59 -40.49
C ALA A 78 146.52 12.87 -39.64
N LEU A 79 146.92 12.17 -38.58
CA LEU A 79 146.01 11.53 -37.63
C LEU A 79 145.13 12.56 -36.90
N GLN A 80 145.70 13.68 -36.45
CA GLN A 80 144.96 14.79 -35.85
C GLN A 80 143.88 15.34 -36.80
N LYS A 81 144.21 15.55 -38.10
CA LYS A 81 143.21 15.94 -39.11
C LYS A 81 142.10 14.89 -39.26
N LYS A 82 142.43 13.60 -39.27
CA LYS A 82 141.45 12.51 -39.39
C LYS A 82 140.53 12.42 -38.16
N VAL A 83 141.07 12.56 -36.94
CA VAL A 83 140.28 12.64 -35.70
C VAL A 83 139.36 13.87 -35.72
N GLN A 84 139.84 15.03 -36.15
CA GLN A 84 138.97 16.22 -36.29
C GLN A 84 137.87 16.04 -37.33
N SER A 85 138.10 15.29 -38.41
CA SER A 85 137.06 14.95 -39.40
C SER A 85 135.98 14.08 -38.76
N LEU A 86 136.37 12.96 -38.16
CA LEU A 86 135.46 12.02 -37.49
C LEU A 86 134.67 12.67 -36.35
N LEU A 87 135.25 13.63 -35.62
CA LEU A 87 134.53 14.41 -34.60
C LEU A 87 133.45 15.32 -35.21
N ARG A 88 133.74 15.99 -36.32
CA ARG A 88 132.74 16.81 -37.06
C ARG A 88 131.63 15.92 -37.63
N GLU A 89 131.99 14.82 -38.27
CA GLU A 89 131.06 13.82 -38.82
C GLU A 89 130.14 13.25 -37.72
N SER A 90 130.72 12.83 -36.58
CA SER A 90 129.97 12.37 -35.40
C SER A 90 129.04 13.44 -34.82
N GLN A 91 129.43 14.71 -34.87
CA GLN A 91 128.59 15.82 -34.40
C GLN A 91 127.44 16.11 -35.37
N VAL A 92 127.66 16.07 -36.69
CA VAL A 92 126.61 16.19 -37.70
C VAL A 92 125.62 15.01 -37.62
N ILE A 93 126.11 13.78 -37.43
CA ILE A 93 125.26 12.60 -37.24
C ILE A 93 124.39 12.73 -35.99
N ARG A 94 124.94 13.19 -34.86
CA ARG A 94 124.15 13.47 -33.64
C ARG A 94 123.09 14.54 -33.89
N GLN A 95 123.48 15.70 -34.42
CA GLN A 95 122.54 16.78 -34.75
C GLN A 95 121.44 16.35 -35.75
N SER A 96 121.74 15.44 -36.67
CA SER A 96 120.74 14.84 -37.58
C SER A 96 119.78 13.91 -36.83
N LYS A 97 120.27 13.09 -35.90
CA LYS A 97 119.44 12.20 -35.08
C LYS A 97 118.60 12.96 -34.05
N ASP A 98 119.15 14.00 -33.44
CA ASP A 98 118.42 14.88 -32.51
C ASP A 98 117.25 15.58 -33.22
N LYS A 99 117.45 16.03 -34.47
CA LYS A 99 116.36 16.57 -35.32
C LYS A 99 115.31 15.51 -35.62
N GLN A 100 115.69 14.31 -36.05
CA GLN A 100 114.74 13.22 -36.31
C GLN A 100 113.92 12.84 -35.05
N ILE A 101 114.54 12.86 -33.87
CA ILE A 101 113.85 12.62 -32.59
C ILE A 101 112.89 13.77 -32.27
N ALA A 102 113.26 15.04 -32.51
CA ALA A 102 112.39 16.18 -32.31
C ALA A 102 111.19 16.20 -33.29
N GLU A 103 111.41 15.83 -34.55
CA GLU A 103 110.37 15.69 -35.58
C GLU A 103 109.39 14.57 -35.24
N LEU A 104 109.88 13.38 -34.84
CA LEU A 104 109.03 12.27 -34.40
C LEU A 104 108.23 12.59 -33.14
N LYS A 105 108.84 13.28 -32.15
CA LYS A 105 108.11 13.78 -30.98
C LYS A 105 107.00 14.73 -31.39
N LYS A 106 107.32 15.76 -32.18
CA LYS A 106 106.32 16.73 -32.67
C LYS A 106 105.14 16.06 -33.37
N ILE A 107 105.39 15.06 -34.22
CA ILE A 107 104.31 14.32 -34.91
C ILE A 107 103.48 13.49 -33.90
N SER A 108 104.13 12.85 -32.93
CA SER A 108 103.46 12.13 -31.84
C SER A 108 102.57 13.07 -31.01
N ASP A 109 103.10 14.20 -30.57
CA ASP A 109 102.41 15.21 -29.77
C ASP A 109 101.21 15.77 -30.55
N GLN A 110 101.40 16.13 -31.84
CA GLN A 110 100.32 16.57 -32.74
C GLN A 110 99.23 15.51 -32.95
N SER A 111 99.59 14.22 -32.96
CA SER A 111 98.61 13.12 -33.06
C SER A 111 97.84 12.87 -31.76
N ALA A 112 98.45 13.15 -30.61
CA ALA A 112 97.79 13.09 -29.31
C ALA A 112 96.82 14.27 -29.13
N ASP A 113 97.23 15.48 -29.51
CA ASP A 113 96.39 16.68 -29.45
C ASP A 113 95.20 16.63 -30.41
N SER A 114 95.37 16.09 -31.63
CA SER A 114 94.25 15.93 -32.57
C SER A 114 93.25 14.89 -32.08
N LEU A 115 93.72 13.72 -31.61
CA LEU A 115 92.88 12.67 -31.03
C LEU A 115 92.13 13.19 -29.79
N LYS A 116 92.81 13.96 -28.92
CA LYS A 116 92.20 14.61 -27.76
C LYS A 116 91.11 15.59 -28.20
N SER A 117 91.36 16.45 -29.18
CA SER A 117 90.37 17.39 -29.70
C SER A 117 89.14 16.68 -30.31
N GLU A 118 89.31 15.52 -30.93
CA GLU A 118 88.18 14.70 -31.39
C GLU A 118 87.35 14.14 -30.22
N TRP A 119 87.98 13.66 -29.15
CA TRP A 119 87.27 13.18 -27.97
C TRP A 119 86.55 14.30 -27.20
N GLU A 120 87.18 15.47 -27.08
CA GLU A 120 86.55 16.67 -26.50
C GLU A 120 85.32 17.09 -27.32
N LYS A 121 85.41 17.10 -28.66
CA LYS A 121 84.25 17.36 -29.54
C LYS A 121 83.14 16.33 -29.35
N LYS A 122 83.46 15.03 -29.36
CA LYS A 122 82.49 13.95 -29.14
C LYS A 122 81.80 14.09 -27.78
N LEU A 123 82.54 14.41 -26.73
CA LEU A 123 82.02 14.65 -25.38
C LEU A 123 81.06 15.86 -25.36
N HIS A 124 81.43 16.99 -25.98
CA HIS A 124 80.56 18.15 -26.07
C HIS A 124 79.28 17.89 -26.88
N THR A 125 79.34 17.11 -27.97
CA THR A 125 78.15 16.69 -28.72
C THR A 125 77.20 15.85 -27.85
N VAL A 126 77.71 14.85 -27.13
CA VAL A 126 76.90 14.00 -26.26
C VAL A 126 76.31 14.79 -25.09
N LEU A 127 77.09 15.69 -24.47
CA LEU A 127 76.58 16.56 -23.40
C LEU A 127 75.44 17.46 -23.89
N ALA A 128 75.60 18.11 -25.05
CA ALA A 128 74.55 18.95 -25.63
C ALA A 128 73.29 18.15 -25.99
N GLN A 129 73.43 16.91 -26.45
CA GLN A 129 72.30 16.00 -26.70
C GLN A 129 71.57 15.65 -25.39
N MET A 130 72.30 15.28 -24.33
CA MET A 130 71.71 14.97 -23.02
C MET A 130 71.04 16.20 -22.36
N GLU A 131 71.59 17.41 -22.56
CA GLU A 131 70.98 18.65 -22.08
C GLU A 131 69.69 18.99 -22.85
N GLN A 132 69.67 18.76 -24.17
CA GLN A 132 68.46 18.90 -25.00
C GLN A 132 67.38 17.88 -24.62
N GLU A 133 67.72 16.59 -24.47
CA GLU A 133 66.80 15.54 -24.03
C GLU A 133 66.19 15.86 -22.65
N LYS A 134 67.03 16.33 -21.72
CA LYS A 134 66.58 16.78 -20.39
C LYS A 134 65.60 17.96 -20.49
N PHE A 135 65.87 18.95 -21.35
CA PHE A 135 64.97 20.07 -21.57
C PHE A 135 63.64 19.63 -22.18
N GLU A 136 63.66 18.73 -23.16
CA GLU A 136 62.44 18.18 -23.78
C GLU A 136 61.61 17.34 -22.80
N LEU A 137 62.26 16.57 -21.93
CA LEU A 137 61.58 15.84 -20.85
C LEU A 137 60.96 16.79 -19.81
N GLN A 138 61.68 17.84 -19.40
CA GLN A 138 61.13 18.87 -18.51
C GLN A 138 59.96 19.63 -19.15
N LYS A 139 60.04 19.91 -20.45
CA LYS A 139 58.94 20.52 -21.22
C LYS A 139 57.72 19.59 -21.24
N LYS A 140 57.86 18.34 -21.70
CA LYS A 140 56.78 17.35 -21.73
C LYS A 140 56.13 17.16 -20.36
N HIS A 141 56.93 17.10 -19.29
CA HIS A 141 56.39 17.01 -17.93
C HIS A 141 55.60 18.27 -17.50
N THR A 142 55.97 19.44 -18.00
CA THR A 142 55.24 20.70 -17.77
C THR A 142 53.95 20.74 -18.58
N ASP A 143 54.02 20.40 -19.87
CA ASP A 143 52.88 20.32 -20.78
C ASP A 143 51.82 19.34 -20.24
N ASN A 144 52.22 18.12 -19.81
CA ASN A 144 51.32 17.13 -19.20
C ASN A 144 50.66 17.62 -17.90
N ILE A 145 51.35 18.44 -17.09
CA ILE A 145 50.78 19.02 -15.87
C ILE A 145 49.73 20.08 -16.22
N GLN A 146 49.94 20.86 -17.28
CA GLN A 146 48.97 21.84 -17.76
C GLN A 146 47.71 21.15 -18.28
N GLU A 147 47.85 20.11 -19.11
CA GLU A 147 46.73 19.29 -19.61
C GLU A 147 45.89 18.71 -18.46
N LEU A 148 46.51 18.09 -17.45
CA LEU A 148 45.81 17.55 -16.27
C LEU A 148 45.10 18.63 -15.44
N LEU A 149 45.66 19.85 -15.35
CA LEU A 149 45.02 20.98 -14.66
C LEU A 149 43.84 21.52 -15.48
N GLU A 150 43.97 21.61 -16.80
CA GLU A 150 42.89 22.05 -17.69
C GLU A 150 41.72 21.06 -17.70
N ASP A 151 41.97 19.75 -17.80
CA ASP A 151 40.95 18.70 -17.66
C ASP A 151 40.24 18.76 -16.30
N THR A 152 41.00 18.96 -15.21
CA THR A 152 40.43 19.08 -13.87
C THR A 152 39.54 20.32 -13.75
N ASN A 153 39.98 21.47 -14.29
CA ASN A 153 39.21 22.70 -14.29
C ASN A 153 37.96 22.62 -15.16
N GLN A 154 38.03 22.00 -16.34
CA GLN A 154 36.87 21.75 -17.21
C GLN A 154 35.85 20.84 -16.51
N ARG A 155 36.31 19.79 -15.83
CA ARG A 155 35.44 18.88 -15.06
C ARG A 155 34.78 19.58 -13.87
N LEU A 156 35.49 20.46 -13.17
CA LEU A 156 34.93 21.29 -12.10
C LEU A 156 33.88 22.26 -12.64
N ALA A 157 34.19 23.05 -13.68
CA ALA A 157 33.24 23.99 -14.29
C ALA A 157 31.97 23.31 -14.82
N LYS A 158 32.10 22.10 -15.38
CA LYS A 158 30.94 21.28 -15.77
C LYS A 158 30.10 20.85 -14.55
N MET A 159 30.74 20.40 -13.48
CA MET A 159 30.06 20.00 -12.24
C MET A 159 29.34 21.19 -11.57
N GLU A 160 29.97 22.36 -11.54
CA GLU A 160 29.36 23.61 -11.06
C GLU A 160 28.15 24.02 -11.90
N ALA A 161 28.23 23.88 -13.24
CA ALA A 161 27.10 24.13 -14.12
C ALA A 161 25.95 23.13 -13.89
N GLU A 162 26.26 21.84 -13.71
CA GLU A 162 25.29 20.78 -13.41
C GLU A 162 24.58 21.05 -12.07
N TYR A 163 25.32 21.28 -10.99
CA TYR A 163 24.74 21.72 -9.70
C TYR A 163 23.94 23.02 -9.83
N GLY A 164 24.44 23.99 -10.60
CA GLY A 164 23.74 25.25 -10.87
C GLY A 164 22.42 25.06 -11.63
N THR A 165 22.29 24.04 -12.49
CA THR A 165 21.00 23.68 -13.11
C THR A 165 20.08 22.92 -12.15
N GLN A 166 20.62 21.98 -11.37
CA GLN A 166 19.85 21.23 -10.37
C GLN A 166 19.25 22.15 -9.31
N ALA A 167 20.02 23.11 -8.79
CA ALA A 167 19.56 24.09 -7.83
C ALA A 167 18.37 24.91 -8.36
N ARG A 168 18.50 25.45 -9.58
CA ARG A 168 17.40 26.18 -10.26
C ARG A 168 16.16 25.31 -10.48
N ALA A 169 16.32 24.04 -10.82
CA ALA A 169 15.19 23.11 -10.94
C ALA A 169 14.49 22.88 -9.59
N THR A 170 15.24 22.63 -8.52
CA THR A 170 14.67 22.48 -7.17
C THR A 170 13.97 23.75 -6.70
N GLU A 171 14.57 24.92 -6.91
CA GLU A 171 13.99 26.21 -6.56
C GLU A 171 12.67 26.46 -7.31
N GLN A 172 12.58 26.08 -8.60
CA GLN A 172 11.33 26.16 -9.34
C GLN A 172 10.25 25.24 -8.75
N THR A 173 10.58 23.99 -8.42
CA THR A 173 9.59 23.09 -7.79
C THR A 173 9.10 23.61 -6.43
N VAL A 174 9.94 24.33 -5.67
CA VAL A 174 9.51 25.01 -4.44
C VAL A 174 8.51 26.13 -4.73
N ARG A 175 8.78 26.99 -5.74
CA ARG A 175 7.84 28.05 -6.16
C ARG A 175 6.50 27.49 -6.63
N ASP A 176 6.51 26.39 -7.39
CA ASP A 176 5.30 25.74 -7.90
C ASP A 176 4.47 25.13 -6.75
N LEU A 177 5.13 24.52 -5.76
CA LEU A 177 4.49 24.03 -4.54
C LEU A 177 3.93 25.17 -3.68
N GLU A 178 4.66 26.27 -3.49
CA GLU A 178 4.16 27.46 -2.80
C GLU A 178 2.92 28.05 -3.48
N ALA A 179 2.92 28.13 -4.81
CA ALA A 179 1.77 28.60 -5.58
C ALA A 179 0.56 27.68 -5.39
N ARG A 180 0.77 26.35 -5.41
CA ARG A 180 -0.29 25.38 -5.17
C ARG A 180 -0.84 25.45 -3.73
N VAL A 181 0.01 25.67 -2.73
CA VAL A 181 -0.44 25.90 -1.33
C VAL A 181 -1.28 27.18 -1.24
N LYS A 182 -0.84 28.29 -1.84
CA LYS A 182 -1.59 29.57 -1.87
C LYS A 182 -2.97 29.38 -2.53
N GLN A 183 -3.06 28.62 -3.62
CA GLN A 183 -4.33 28.27 -4.25
C GLN A 183 -5.24 27.44 -3.31
N LEU A 184 -4.71 26.39 -2.70
CA LEU A 184 -5.49 25.51 -1.81
C LEU A 184 -6.05 26.24 -0.59
N SER A 185 -5.32 27.21 -0.03
CA SER A 185 -5.85 28.08 1.05
C SER A 185 -7.08 28.86 0.60
N VAL A 186 -7.05 29.47 -0.60
CA VAL A 186 -8.19 30.21 -1.16
C VAL A 186 -9.37 29.28 -1.48
N GLU A 187 -9.11 28.05 -1.94
CA GLU A 187 -10.16 27.03 -2.15
C GLU A 187 -10.83 26.63 -0.82
N VAL A 188 -10.06 26.50 0.27
CA VAL A 188 -10.57 26.21 1.63
C VAL A 188 -11.36 27.40 2.20
N GLU A 189 -10.89 28.65 2.02
CA GLU A 189 -11.61 29.86 2.45
C GLU A 189 -12.96 30.00 1.74
N ASN A 190 -13.01 29.78 0.42
CA ASN A 190 -14.26 29.75 -0.34
C ASN A 190 -15.21 28.61 0.13
N GLY A 191 -14.68 27.43 0.42
CA GLY A 191 -15.44 26.31 0.99
C GLY A 191 -15.99 26.59 2.39
N ASN A 192 -15.28 27.38 3.21
CA ASN A 192 -15.75 27.85 4.51
C ASN A 192 -16.89 28.86 4.35
N LEU A 193 -16.74 29.85 3.45
CA LEU A 193 -17.78 30.85 3.17
C LEU A 193 -19.07 30.21 2.63
N LEU A 194 -18.95 29.21 1.76
CA LEU A 194 -20.12 28.47 1.25
C LEU A 194 -20.82 27.68 2.36
N ARG A 195 -20.07 26.98 3.23
CA ARG A 195 -20.64 26.30 4.41
C ARG A 195 -21.34 27.26 5.37
N GLN A 196 -20.80 28.46 5.56
CA GLN A 196 -21.43 29.49 6.38
C GLN A 196 -22.77 29.95 5.79
N LYS A 197 -22.84 30.21 4.47
CA LYS A 197 -24.10 30.55 3.78
C LYS A 197 -25.17 29.47 3.91
N VAL A 198 -24.83 28.22 3.60
CA VAL A 198 -25.77 27.09 3.71
C VAL A 198 -26.25 26.90 5.16
N THR A 199 -25.40 27.19 6.16
CA THR A 199 -25.79 27.16 7.58
C THR A 199 -26.77 28.29 7.94
N GLN A 200 -26.61 29.48 7.35
CA GLN A 200 -27.54 30.59 7.52
C GLN A 200 -28.87 30.32 6.83
N GLU A 201 -28.86 29.93 5.55
CA GLU A 201 -30.05 29.56 4.76
C GLU A 201 -30.88 28.46 5.46
N LYS A 202 -30.19 27.46 6.05
CA LYS A 202 -30.81 26.43 6.89
C LYS A 202 -31.53 27.03 8.11
N ALA A 203 -30.90 27.95 8.84
CA ALA A 203 -31.49 28.57 10.02
C ALA A 203 -32.70 29.46 9.66
N GLU A 204 -32.65 30.18 8.54
CA GLU A 204 -33.76 30.96 8.01
C GLU A 204 -34.95 30.06 7.63
N LEU A 205 -34.70 28.92 6.99
CA LEU A 205 -35.73 27.90 6.70
C LEU A 205 -36.31 27.26 7.99
N GLU A 206 -35.49 27.00 9.00
CA GLU A 206 -35.96 26.49 10.30
C GLU A 206 -36.89 27.50 11.01
N ILE A 207 -36.60 28.80 10.91
CA ILE A 207 -37.48 29.87 11.40
C ILE A 207 -38.80 29.92 10.60
N HIS A 208 -38.76 29.80 9.27
CA HIS A 208 -39.98 29.76 8.45
C HIS A 208 -40.86 28.54 8.74
N ILE A 209 -40.28 27.36 8.95
CA ILE A 209 -41.01 26.14 9.34
C ILE A 209 -41.69 26.34 10.71
N ALA A 210 -41.00 26.95 11.67
CA ALA A 210 -41.57 27.25 12.99
C ALA A 210 -42.75 28.23 12.89
N ALA A 211 -42.64 29.29 12.07
CA ALA A 211 -43.71 30.26 11.85
C ALA A 211 -44.97 29.62 11.24
N ILE A 212 -44.82 28.86 10.14
CA ILE A 212 -45.93 28.16 9.47
C ILE A 212 -46.58 27.13 10.41
N SER A 213 -45.77 26.47 11.26
CA SER A 213 -46.28 25.53 12.27
C SER A 213 -47.15 26.22 13.33
N ALA A 214 -46.78 27.44 13.75
CA ALA A 214 -47.57 28.25 14.68
C ALA A 214 -48.87 28.75 14.05
N GLU A 215 -48.83 29.25 12.81
CA GLU A 215 -50.03 29.65 12.05
C GLU A 215 -51.02 28.47 11.88
N LEU A 216 -50.51 27.28 11.53
CA LEU A 216 -51.30 26.06 11.44
C LEU A 216 -51.91 25.66 12.80
N GLN A 217 -51.16 25.81 13.89
CA GLN A 217 -51.68 25.54 15.24
C GLN A 217 -52.80 26.52 15.61
N GLU A 218 -52.64 27.81 15.29
CA GLU A 218 -53.67 28.83 15.54
C GLU A 218 -54.93 28.59 14.70
N ALA A 219 -54.78 28.25 13.41
CA ALA A 219 -55.89 27.90 12.52
C ALA A 219 -56.67 26.67 13.01
N ASN A 220 -55.97 25.67 13.57
CA ASN A 220 -56.61 24.51 14.21
C ASN A 220 -57.36 24.89 15.49
N CYS A 221 -56.78 25.77 16.33
CA CYS A 221 -57.48 26.30 17.50
C CYS A 221 -58.76 27.08 17.12
N ARG A 222 -58.70 27.93 16.10
CA ARG A 222 -59.87 28.67 15.57
C ARG A 222 -60.95 27.71 15.06
N ASN A 223 -60.60 26.70 14.27
CA ASN A 223 -61.55 25.65 13.82
C ASN A 223 -62.19 24.89 14.99
N MET A 224 -61.39 24.51 16.00
CA MET A 224 -61.92 23.84 17.19
C MET A 224 -62.89 24.69 18.00
N THR A 225 -62.74 26.02 18.00
CA THR A 225 -63.71 26.94 18.62
C THR A 225 -64.99 27.03 17.80
N LEU A 226 -64.89 27.30 16.49
CA LEU A 226 -66.05 27.35 15.58
C LEU A 226 -66.87 26.04 15.58
N GLN A 227 -66.22 24.88 15.68
CA GLN A 227 -66.90 23.60 15.77
C GLN A 227 -67.67 23.42 17.10
N ARG A 228 -67.20 24.00 18.21
CA ARG A 228 -67.94 24.02 19.49
C ARG A 228 -69.13 24.98 19.43
N GLU A 229 -68.94 26.17 18.85
CA GLU A 229 -70.00 27.17 18.66
C GLU A 229 -71.12 26.62 17.76
N LYS A 230 -70.77 25.95 16.66
CA LYS A 230 -71.72 25.25 15.78
C LYS A 230 -72.51 24.18 16.52
N ASN A 231 -71.85 23.36 17.35
CA ASN A 231 -72.54 22.35 18.15
C ASN A 231 -73.52 23.02 19.13
N LEU A 232 -73.07 24.02 19.88
CA LEU A 232 -73.91 24.76 20.83
C LEU A 232 -75.14 25.41 20.14
N GLN A 233 -74.98 25.95 18.93
CA GLN A 233 -76.10 26.43 18.13
C GLN A 233 -77.06 25.30 17.72
N SER A 234 -76.54 24.12 17.36
CA SER A 234 -77.35 22.94 17.06
C SER A 234 -78.19 22.52 18.27
N ASP A 235 -77.56 22.42 19.45
CA ASP A 235 -78.20 22.04 20.70
C ASP A 235 -79.33 23.02 21.06
N VAL A 236 -79.07 24.33 20.94
CA VAL A 236 -80.07 25.39 21.18
C VAL A 236 -81.22 25.34 20.16
N HIS A 237 -80.94 25.08 18.88
CA HIS A 237 -81.98 24.92 17.87
C HIS A 237 -82.84 23.68 18.10
N GLU A 238 -82.25 22.57 18.54
CA GLU A 238 -82.99 21.37 18.91
C GLU A 238 -83.88 21.61 20.14
N GLU A 239 -83.37 22.29 21.17
CA GLU A 239 -84.16 22.70 22.34
C GLU A 239 -85.37 23.59 21.97
N VAL A 240 -85.22 24.49 20.99
CA VAL A 240 -86.30 25.33 20.47
C VAL A 240 -87.34 24.52 19.70
N LEU A 241 -86.91 23.56 18.87
CA LEU A 241 -87.81 22.66 18.14
C LEU A 241 -88.61 21.77 19.10
N GLN A 242 -87.97 21.19 20.12
CA GLN A 242 -88.65 20.38 21.14
C GLN A 242 -89.71 21.19 21.90
N LYS A 243 -89.42 22.45 22.26
CA LYS A 243 -90.39 23.35 22.93
C LYS A 243 -91.56 23.73 22.02
N LEU A 244 -91.31 23.95 20.73
CA LEU A 244 -92.36 24.20 19.73
C LEU A 244 -93.27 22.98 19.54
N GLN A 245 -92.69 21.78 19.45
CA GLN A 245 -93.42 20.53 19.30
C GLN A 245 -94.27 20.21 20.53
N ALA A 246 -93.70 20.29 21.73
CA ALA A 246 -94.43 20.09 22.98
C ALA A 246 -95.60 21.09 23.16
N LYS A 247 -95.46 22.33 22.66
CA LYS A 247 -96.57 23.29 22.60
C LYS A 247 -97.65 22.84 21.61
N HIS A 248 -97.27 22.41 20.42
CA HIS A 248 -98.20 21.93 19.40
C HIS A 248 -99.01 20.71 19.86
N ASP A 249 -98.36 19.75 20.53
CA ASP A 249 -99.01 18.57 21.11
C ASP A 249 -100.00 18.95 22.23
N ALA A 250 -99.67 19.97 23.04
CA ALA A 250 -100.57 20.53 24.05
C ALA A 250 -101.76 21.28 23.43
N ASP A 251 -101.54 22.09 22.38
CA ASP A 251 -102.59 22.80 21.64
C ASP A 251 -103.56 21.77 20.98
N ILE A 252 -103.03 20.69 20.38
CA ILE A 252 -103.83 19.56 19.85
C ILE A 252 -104.65 18.89 20.96
N SER A 253 -104.03 18.60 22.11
CA SER A 253 -104.69 17.95 23.25
C SER A 253 -105.84 18.81 23.79
N HIS A 254 -105.68 20.14 23.82
CA HIS A 254 -106.73 21.08 24.18
C HIS A 254 -107.93 21.01 23.21
N PHE A 255 -107.68 21.07 21.90
CA PHE A 255 -108.76 20.96 20.90
C PHE A 255 -109.48 19.61 20.96
N GLN A 256 -108.77 18.50 21.21
CA GLN A 256 -109.39 17.19 21.44
C GLN A 256 -110.28 17.19 22.69
N GLN A 257 -109.86 17.83 23.77
CA GLN A 257 -110.64 17.97 25.00
C GLN A 257 -111.90 18.84 24.79
N GLU A 258 -111.79 19.95 24.06
CA GLU A 258 -112.95 20.79 23.70
C GLU A 258 -113.95 20.04 22.80
N HIS A 259 -113.46 19.28 21.82
CA HIS A 259 -114.31 18.41 20.99
C HIS A 259 -115.04 17.35 21.82
N ALA A 260 -114.36 16.71 22.78
CA ALA A 260 -114.97 15.74 23.69
C ALA A 260 -116.03 16.38 24.60
N LEU A 261 -115.76 17.56 25.17
CA LEU A 261 -116.71 18.33 25.98
C LEU A 261 -117.93 18.81 25.17
N SER A 262 -117.74 19.15 23.89
CA SER A 262 -118.81 19.52 22.97
C SER A 262 -119.70 18.31 22.61
N ALA A 263 -119.07 17.16 22.32
CA ALA A 263 -119.78 15.90 22.06
C ALA A 263 -120.56 15.39 23.30
N ALA A 264 -120.02 15.59 24.52
CA ALA A 264 -120.72 15.28 25.75
C ALA A 264 -122.00 16.12 25.91
N LYS A 265 -121.92 17.45 25.72
CA LYS A 265 -123.09 18.34 25.75
C LYS A 265 -124.13 18.01 24.67
N ALA A 266 -123.69 17.61 23.47
CA ALA A 266 -124.60 17.15 22.43
C ALA A 266 -125.31 15.84 22.83
N SER A 267 -124.64 14.95 23.55
CA SER A 267 -125.21 13.71 24.08
C SER A 267 -126.20 13.97 25.22
N GLU A 268 -125.91 14.94 26.09
CA GLU A 268 -126.79 15.40 27.18
C GLU A 268 -128.13 15.95 26.63
N VAL A 269 -128.08 16.74 25.55
CA VAL A 269 -129.29 17.22 24.84
C VAL A 269 -130.06 16.08 24.15
N ILE A 270 -129.38 15.03 23.67
CA ILE A 270 -130.05 13.83 23.16
C ILE A 270 -130.74 13.07 24.30
N GLU A 271 -130.08 12.94 25.46
CA GLU A 271 -130.68 12.27 26.62
C GLU A 271 -131.93 13.02 27.12
N ASP A 272 -131.93 14.35 27.16
CA ASP A 272 -133.13 15.16 27.48
C ASP A 272 -134.30 14.87 26.51
N LEU A 273 -134.02 14.74 25.22
CA LEU A 273 -135.02 14.39 24.21
C LEU A 273 -135.50 12.94 24.37
N GLU A 274 -134.62 12.00 24.71
CA GLU A 274 -134.99 10.62 25.01
C GLU A 274 -135.81 10.51 26.31
N GLN A 275 -135.50 11.31 27.34
CA GLN A 275 -136.30 11.42 28.57
C GLN A 275 -137.69 12.03 28.28
N MET A 276 -137.80 12.99 27.35
CA MET A 276 -139.10 13.52 26.91
C MET A 276 -139.92 12.44 26.18
N VAL A 277 -139.29 11.65 25.30
CA VAL A 277 -139.91 10.46 24.68
C VAL A 277 -140.26 9.40 25.73
N ALA A 278 -139.45 9.24 26.78
CA ALA A 278 -139.74 8.33 27.89
C ALA A 278 -140.95 8.78 28.71
N ARG A 279 -141.15 10.09 28.96
CA ARG A 279 -142.35 10.63 29.61
C ARG A 279 -143.62 10.36 28.80
N LEU A 280 -143.58 10.55 27.48
CA LEU A 280 -144.70 10.20 26.58
C LEU A 280 -144.99 8.70 26.58
N LYS A 281 -143.94 7.86 26.57
CA LYS A 281 -144.09 6.40 26.76
C LYS A 281 -144.62 6.05 28.15
N GLN A 282 -144.30 6.83 29.18
CA GLN A 282 -144.77 6.58 30.55
C GLN A 282 -146.26 6.87 30.70
N GLN A 283 -146.80 7.98 30.16
CA GLN A 283 -148.24 8.23 30.13
C GLN A 283 -149.04 7.10 29.44
N LEU A 284 -148.44 6.51 28.39
CA LEU A 284 -149.01 5.36 27.67
C LEU A 284 -148.91 4.07 28.52
N ARG A 285 -147.79 3.86 29.22
CA ARG A 285 -147.62 2.77 30.19
C ARG A 285 -148.54 2.90 31.40
N ASP A 286 -148.84 4.09 31.90
CA ASP A 286 -149.67 4.27 33.10
C ASP A 286 -151.14 3.91 32.82
N ASN A 287 -151.62 4.12 31.59
CA ASN A 287 -152.88 3.54 31.10
C ASN A 287 -152.81 2.00 31.07
N GLU A 288 -151.73 1.43 30.55
CA GLU A 288 -151.49 -0.03 30.55
C GLU A 288 -151.30 -0.59 31.98
N HIS A 289 -150.84 0.21 32.94
CA HIS A 289 -150.56 -0.22 34.31
C HIS A 289 -151.81 -0.23 35.19
N GLN A 290 -152.84 0.56 34.85
CA GLN A 290 -154.19 0.34 35.38
C GLN A 290 -154.75 -1.02 34.94
N ARG A 291 -154.45 -1.50 33.71
CA ARG A 291 -154.73 -2.90 33.29
C ARG A 291 -153.88 -3.93 34.03
N GLN A 292 -152.57 -3.68 34.20
CA GLN A 292 -151.63 -4.68 34.73
C GLN A 292 -151.61 -4.81 36.27
N LYS A 293 -152.14 -3.84 37.03
CA LYS A 293 -152.26 -3.97 38.49
C LYS A 293 -153.13 -5.16 38.92
N HIS A 294 -154.00 -5.63 38.03
CA HIS A 294 -154.85 -6.82 38.20
C HIS A 294 -154.10 -8.17 38.01
N ILE A 295 -152.78 -8.15 37.77
CA ILE A 295 -151.99 -9.35 37.41
C ILE A 295 -150.84 -9.62 38.42
N ARG A 296 -150.19 -8.59 38.96
CA ARG A 296 -148.92 -8.74 39.70
C ARG A 296 -149.02 -9.08 41.19
N GLU A 297 -150.21 -9.37 41.68
CA GLU A 297 -150.41 -10.04 42.97
C GLU A 297 -149.85 -11.49 42.97
N LEU A 298 -149.49 -12.03 41.79
CA LEU A 298 -149.04 -13.42 41.59
C LEU A 298 -147.52 -13.67 41.69
N GLU A 299 -146.64 -12.70 41.45
CA GLU A 299 -145.19 -12.95 41.27
C GLU A 299 -144.38 -13.00 42.58
N ASN A 300 -145.00 -12.69 43.73
CA ASN A 300 -144.33 -12.24 44.95
C ASN A 300 -143.70 -13.37 45.83
N LYS A 301 -143.16 -14.46 45.24
CA LYS A 301 -142.89 -15.72 45.99
C LYS A 301 -141.60 -16.52 45.71
N ILE A 302 -140.76 -16.21 44.73
CA ILE A 302 -139.82 -17.23 44.17
C ILE A 302 -138.30 -17.01 44.36
N GLN A 303 -137.77 -15.80 44.56
CA GLN A 303 -136.34 -15.51 44.30
C GLN A 303 -135.49 -14.98 45.49
N GLN A 304 -135.28 -15.79 46.54
CA GLN A 304 -134.61 -15.34 47.78
C GLN A 304 -133.26 -16.06 48.15
N GLU A 305 -132.75 -17.07 47.42
CA GLU A 305 -131.87 -18.09 48.05
C GLU A 305 -130.54 -18.56 47.33
N ARG A 306 -129.49 -17.74 46.98
CA ARG A 306 -128.13 -18.24 46.48
C ARG A 306 -126.92 -17.22 46.25
N ILE A 307 -125.71 -17.29 46.90
CA ILE A 307 -124.46 -16.37 46.76
C ILE A 307 -123.02 -16.99 47.19
N ASP A 308 -121.76 -16.54 46.74
CA ASP A 308 -120.25 -16.73 47.24
C ASP A 308 -118.96 -16.08 46.40
N LEU A 309 -117.60 -15.95 46.83
CA LEU A 309 -116.34 -15.23 46.17
C LEU A 309 -114.73 -15.46 46.59
N GLN A 310 -113.58 -15.10 45.82
CA GLN A 310 -112.03 -14.87 46.24
C GLN A 310 -110.70 -14.64 45.26
N HIS A 311 -109.47 -14.10 45.74
CA HIS A 311 -107.89 -14.23 45.51
C HIS A 311 -106.79 -13.46 44.51
N THR A 312 -105.42 -13.29 44.84
CA THR A 312 -104.13 -12.66 44.11
C THR A 312 -102.62 -13.21 44.46
N SER A 313 -101.28 -12.79 44.27
CA SER A 313 -100.25 -11.82 43.54
C SER A 313 -98.60 -11.95 43.84
N GLU A 314 -97.50 -11.42 43.09
CA GLU A 314 -95.92 -11.53 43.37
C GLU A 314 -94.73 -10.52 42.74
N LYS A 315 -93.31 -10.75 42.75
CA LYS A 315 -92.03 -9.80 42.67
C LYS A 315 -90.62 -10.03 41.81
N LYS A 316 -89.35 -9.44 42.08
CA LYS A 316 -88.06 -9.10 41.17
C LYS A 316 -86.49 -9.07 41.69
N VAL A 317 -85.32 -8.91 40.89
CA VAL A 317 -83.75 -8.97 41.20
C VAL A 317 -82.60 -8.04 40.44
N GLN A 318 -81.19 -8.13 40.59
CA GLN A 318 -79.94 -7.36 39.95
C GLN A 318 -78.40 -7.82 40.34
N VAL A 319 -77.06 -7.41 40.07
CA VAL A 319 -76.02 -6.53 39.23
C VAL A 319 -74.41 -6.80 39.59
N GLU A 320 -73.10 -6.33 39.26
CA GLU A 320 -72.05 -5.48 38.40
C GLU A 320 -70.44 -5.74 38.78
N LEU A 321 -69.14 -5.25 38.45
CA LEU A 321 -68.09 -4.58 37.45
C LEU A 321 -66.51 -4.58 37.97
N GLU A 322 -65.21 -4.11 37.57
CA GLU A 322 -64.26 -3.41 36.51
C GLU A 322 -62.61 -3.28 36.80
N LYS A 323 -61.59 -2.92 35.86
CA LYS A 323 -60.24 -2.03 35.94
C LYS A 323 -58.63 -2.37 35.67
N GLU A 324 -57.77 -1.41 35.07
CA GLU A 324 -56.25 -0.94 34.86
C GLU A 324 -54.91 -1.49 34.09
N ARG A 325 -53.72 -0.75 34.04
CA ARG A 325 -52.68 -0.63 32.91
C ARG A 325 -51.14 -0.31 33.24
N ASN A 326 -50.18 -0.65 32.32
CA ASN A 326 -48.73 -0.23 32.13
C ASN A 326 -47.53 -1.09 32.68
N GLU A 327 -46.91 -1.97 31.86
CA GLU A 327 -45.46 -2.31 31.94
C GLU A 327 -44.96 -3.17 30.75
N THR A 328 -44.04 -2.67 29.88
CA THR A 328 -43.03 -3.42 29.07
C THR A 328 -42.40 -2.56 27.95
N ARG A 329 -41.39 -1.72 28.24
CA ARG A 329 -40.55 -1.09 27.18
C ARG A 329 -39.15 -0.71 27.67
N LYS A 330 -38.44 -1.69 28.27
CA LYS A 330 -37.21 -1.42 29.06
C LYS A 330 -36.13 -2.50 29.02
N LYS A 331 -36.11 -3.40 28.01
CA LYS A 331 -35.23 -4.60 28.04
C LYS A 331 -34.71 -5.16 26.70
N ILE A 332 -34.71 -4.39 25.60
CA ILE A 332 -34.03 -4.76 24.34
C ILE A 332 -33.25 -3.55 23.80
N MET A 333 -32.04 -3.35 24.31
CA MET A 333 -30.91 -2.54 23.77
C MET A 333 -29.83 -2.45 24.87
N LYS A 334 -29.13 -3.56 25.14
CA LYS A 334 -27.95 -3.55 26.02
C LYS A 334 -26.94 -4.69 25.80
N LEU A 335 -26.98 -5.32 24.63
CA LEU A 335 -26.01 -6.31 24.13
C LEU A 335 -26.04 -6.24 22.59
N ASP A 336 -25.19 -5.39 22.00
CA ASP A 336 -24.64 -5.52 20.62
C ASP A 336 -23.56 -4.44 20.37
N GLU A 337 -22.76 -4.17 21.42
CA GLU A 337 -21.72 -3.13 21.46
C GLU A 337 -20.35 -3.80 21.41
N ALA A 338 -19.93 -4.25 20.21
CA ALA A 338 -18.65 -4.96 20.05
C ALA A 338 -18.06 -5.05 18.61
N LEU A 339 -18.89 -5.19 17.56
CA LEU A 339 -18.49 -6.04 16.43
C LEU A 339 -18.80 -5.53 15.00
N ARG A 340 -18.80 -4.21 14.75
CA ARG A 340 -18.79 -3.69 13.36
C ARG A 340 -18.13 -2.30 13.15
N GLU A 341 -17.12 -1.98 13.94
CA GLU A 341 -16.23 -0.80 13.74
C GLU A 341 -14.73 -1.21 13.65
N LYS A 342 -14.46 -2.38 13.05
CA LYS A 342 -13.09 -2.91 12.87
C LYS A 342 -12.72 -3.31 11.44
N GLU A 343 -13.50 -2.84 10.47
CA GLU A 343 -13.30 -3.13 9.04
C GLU A 343 -12.66 -1.94 8.28
N ASP A 344 -12.61 -0.75 8.90
CA ASP A 344 -12.10 0.52 8.33
C ASP A 344 -10.55 0.66 8.31
N GLN A 345 -9.80 -0.45 8.37
CA GLN A 345 -8.32 -0.41 8.51
C GLN A 345 -7.53 -1.42 7.64
N ILE A 346 -8.15 -2.19 6.74
CA ILE A 346 -7.46 -3.26 5.98
C ILE A 346 -7.78 -3.28 4.47
N SER A 347 -7.67 -2.13 3.79
CA SER A 347 -7.92 -2.04 2.32
C SER A 347 -6.77 -1.44 1.48
N HIS A 348 -5.78 -0.73 2.05
CA HIS A 348 -4.76 -0.03 1.25
C HIS A 348 -3.29 -0.16 1.72
N LEU A 349 -2.96 -1.13 2.59
CA LEU A 349 -1.57 -1.40 3.01
C LEU A 349 -1.16 -2.88 2.90
N ARG A 350 -1.70 -3.64 1.94
CA ARG A 350 -1.35 -5.06 1.73
C ARG A 350 -0.46 -5.38 0.52
N GLU A 351 -0.17 -4.42 -0.35
CA GLU A 351 0.45 -4.73 -1.66
C GLU A 351 1.81 -4.07 -1.93
N SER A 352 2.25 -3.15 -1.07
CA SER A 352 3.60 -2.55 -1.10
C SER A 352 4.68 -3.50 -0.55
N GLN A 353 4.30 -4.60 0.12
CA GLN A 353 5.23 -5.50 0.82
C GLN A 353 5.50 -6.83 0.10
N ARG A 354 5.37 -6.89 -1.24
CA ARG A 354 5.55 -8.14 -2.02
C ARG A 354 6.80 -8.21 -2.91
N GLN A 355 7.48 -7.10 -3.21
CA GLN A 355 8.69 -7.10 -4.06
C GLN A 355 10.03 -7.17 -3.31
N GLN A 356 10.05 -7.03 -1.98
CA GLN A 356 11.31 -7.01 -1.20
C GLN A 356 11.79 -8.40 -0.74
N ALA A 357 11.21 -9.49 -1.29
CA ALA A 357 11.54 -10.88 -0.93
C ALA A 357 12.31 -11.67 -2.00
N GLN A 358 12.49 -11.14 -3.23
CA GLN A 358 13.10 -11.87 -4.36
C GLN A 358 14.62 -11.75 -4.49
N GLN A 359 15.32 -11.09 -3.56
CA GLN A 359 16.79 -10.93 -3.60
C GLN A 359 17.57 -11.92 -2.70
N ALA A 360 16.94 -13.00 -2.23
CA ALA A 360 17.57 -13.99 -1.34
C ALA A 360 17.88 -15.36 -1.96
N GLU A 361 17.14 -15.83 -2.96
CA GLU A 361 17.18 -17.26 -3.38
C GLU A 361 18.15 -17.59 -4.54
N SER A 362 18.52 -16.61 -5.38
CA SER A 362 19.29 -16.84 -6.62
C SER A 362 20.79 -17.17 -6.42
N ALA A 363 21.19 -17.65 -5.24
CA ALA A 363 22.58 -17.92 -4.88
C ALA A 363 23.00 -19.42 -4.96
N LEU A 364 22.06 -20.36 -5.17
CA LEU A 364 22.30 -21.78 -4.88
C LEU A 364 22.46 -22.75 -6.09
N GLU A 365 21.96 -22.45 -7.29
CA GLU A 365 21.88 -23.48 -8.37
C GLU A 365 23.18 -23.67 -9.22
N ASN A 366 24.29 -23.01 -8.85
CA ASN A 366 25.58 -23.10 -9.58
C ASN A 366 26.34 -24.44 -9.45
N PHE A 367 25.65 -25.56 -9.16
CA PHE A 367 26.30 -26.83 -8.78
C PHE A 367 26.17 -27.99 -9.80
N LYS A 368 25.20 -27.97 -10.73
CA LYS A 368 24.77 -29.19 -11.47
C LYS A 368 25.48 -29.48 -12.81
N LYS A 369 26.62 -28.85 -13.11
CA LYS A 369 27.10 -28.65 -14.51
C LYS A 369 28.20 -29.62 -15.03
N GLN A 370 28.45 -30.76 -14.38
CA GLN A 370 29.74 -31.48 -14.49
C GLN A 370 29.68 -32.93 -15.04
N VAL A 371 28.97 -33.21 -16.15
CA VAL A 371 28.96 -34.53 -16.88
C VAL A 371 28.67 -34.27 -18.40
N GLU A 372 29.46 -34.47 -19.49
CA GLU A 372 30.60 -35.35 -19.94
C GLU A 372 30.15 -36.51 -20.93
N LEU A 373 30.78 -36.94 -22.09
CA LEU A 373 31.96 -36.54 -22.96
C LEU A 373 32.20 -37.35 -24.36
N SER A 374 33.14 -36.95 -25.32
CA SER A 374 34.23 -37.71 -26.19
C SER A 374 34.46 -37.80 -27.83
N SER A 375 35.62 -37.34 -28.56
CA SER A 375 36.17 -37.56 -30.08
C SER A 375 37.46 -36.79 -30.84
N GLU A 376 38.31 -37.24 -31.91
CA GLU A 376 39.35 -36.48 -32.90
C GLU A 376 40.30 -37.17 -34.11
N LYS A 377 41.05 -36.53 -35.18
CA LYS A 377 42.33 -36.94 -36.13
C LYS A 377 42.86 -36.29 -37.60
N ALA A 378 44.19 -36.42 -38.12
CA ALA A 378 44.92 -36.61 -39.55
C ALA A 378 45.74 -35.61 -40.64
N TYR A 379 46.76 -36.07 -41.56
CA TYR A 379 47.36 -35.67 -43.02
C TYR A 379 48.86 -35.11 -43.53
N SER A 380 49.48 -35.35 -44.81
CA SER A 380 50.82 -34.80 -45.51
C SER A 380 51.42 -35.24 -47.02
N ASP A 381 52.35 -34.56 -47.90
CA ASP A 381 53.09 -35.09 -49.24
C ASP A 381 54.30 -34.53 -50.30
N MET A 382 55.32 -33.87 -51.06
CA MET A 382 56.16 -34.29 -52.38
C MET A 382 57.30 -33.36 -53.21
N LYS A 383 58.23 -33.80 -54.22
CA LYS A 383 59.27 -33.01 -55.18
C LYS A 383 60.23 -33.66 -56.39
N GLN A 384 61.01 -32.98 -57.38
CA GLN A 384 62.03 -33.58 -58.45
C GLN A 384 63.13 -32.94 -59.59
N GLN A 385 63.97 -32.22 -60.50
CA GLN A 385 65.06 -32.66 -61.59
C GLN A 385 65.88 -31.64 -62.64
N MET A 386 67.09 -31.88 -63.38
CA MET A 386 67.77 -31.10 -64.61
C MET A 386 69.16 -31.55 -65.46
N GLU A 387 69.79 -30.83 -66.52
CA GLU A 387 70.98 -31.23 -67.53
C GLU A 387 71.93 -30.16 -68.43
N LYS A 388 72.95 -30.47 -69.40
CA LYS A 388 74.05 -29.55 -70.15
C LYS A 388 75.06 -29.96 -71.41
N VAL A 389 75.73 -29.10 -72.35
CA VAL A 389 76.80 -29.43 -73.52
C VAL A 389 77.68 -28.35 -74.46
N GLU A 390 78.95 -28.53 -75.10
CA GLU A 390 79.68 -27.86 -76.38
C GLU A 390 81.22 -28.28 -76.90
N ALA A 391 81.93 -27.76 -78.02
CA ALA A 391 83.36 -28.07 -78.59
C ALA A 391 84.51 -26.97 -78.89
N ASP A 392 85.01 -26.63 -80.13
CA ASP A 392 86.22 -25.73 -80.38
C ASP A 392 85.90 -24.28 -80.84
N LEU A 393 84.75 -24.11 -81.51
CA LEU A 393 84.02 -22.83 -81.51
C LEU A 393 83.92 -22.27 -80.07
N SER A 394 83.81 -23.17 -79.08
CA SER A 394 83.84 -22.87 -77.65
C SER A 394 85.15 -22.28 -77.14
N ARG A 395 86.33 -22.51 -77.73
CA ARG A 395 87.59 -21.93 -77.20
C ARG A 395 87.74 -20.44 -77.56
N SER A 396 87.49 -20.05 -78.80
CA SER A 396 87.51 -18.62 -79.15
C SER A 396 86.30 -17.84 -78.62
N LYS A 397 85.16 -18.50 -78.39
CA LYS A 397 84.13 -17.99 -77.48
C LYS A 397 84.74 -17.78 -76.09
N SER A 398 85.28 -18.83 -75.46
CA SER A 398 85.67 -18.84 -74.04
C SER A 398 86.57 -17.70 -73.58
N LEU A 399 87.45 -17.11 -74.41
CA LEU A 399 88.29 -16.00 -73.97
C LEU A 399 87.56 -14.64 -74.01
N ARG A 400 86.83 -14.32 -75.08
CA ARG A 400 85.99 -13.12 -75.10
C ARG A 400 84.82 -13.26 -74.13
N GLU A 401 84.23 -14.45 -74.07
CA GLU A 401 83.27 -14.86 -73.07
C GLU A 401 83.83 -14.73 -71.65
N LYS A 402 85.12 -15.02 -71.39
CA LYS A 402 85.75 -14.76 -70.08
C LYS A 402 85.87 -13.28 -69.76
N GLN A 403 86.37 -12.43 -70.67
CA GLN A 403 86.50 -11.00 -70.37
C GLN A 403 85.15 -10.27 -70.30
N THR A 404 84.19 -10.66 -71.14
CA THR A 404 82.79 -10.22 -71.04
C THR A 404 82.13 -10.76 -69.77
N LYS A 405 82.48 -11.96 -69.29
CA LYS A 405 82.08 -12.44 -67.96
C LYS A 405 82.77 -11.68 -66.83
N GLU A 406 84.05 -11.35 -66.90
CA GLU A 406 84.76 -10.66 -65.81
C GLU A 406 84.26 -9.22 -65.62
N PHE A 407 84.09 -8.46 -66.70
CA PHE A 407 83.42 -7.14 -66.63
C PHE A 407 81.92 -7.25 -66.39
N GLY A 408 81.29 -8.32 -66.89
CA GLY A 408 79.91 -8.69 -66.57
C GLY A 408 79.74 -8.85 -65.06
N HIS A 409 80.51 -9.74 -64.43
CA HIS A 409 80.52 -10.02 -63.00
C HIS A 409 80.84 -8.79 -62.16
N GLN A 410 81.74 -7.89 -62.58
CA GLN A 410 81.98 -6.65 -61.83
C GLN A 410 80.80 -5.67 -61.89
N LEU A 411 80.12 -5.56 -63.03
CA LEU A 411 78.90 -4.77 -63.17
C LEU A 411 77.71 -5.44 -62.47
N GLU A 412 77.55 -6.76 -62.64
CA GLU A 412 76.57 -7.62 -61.99
C GLU A 412 76.73 -7.59 -60.46
N GLU A 413 77.95 -7.64 -59.92
CA GLU A 413 78.20 -7.51 -58.48
C GLU A 413 77.81 -6.14 -57.94
N LEU A 414 78.13 -5.06 -58.65
CA LEU A 414 77.81 -3.70 -58.21
C LEU A 414 76.30 -3.42 -58.35
N GLN A 415 75.70 -3.90 -59.44
CA GLN A 415 74.26 -3.88 -59.67
C GLN A 415 73.54 -4.71 -58.60
N GLN A 416 73.97 -5.95 -58.33
CA GLN A 416 73.42 -6.80 -57.27
C GLN A 416 73.53 -6.13 -55.89
N LYS A 417 74.63 -5.45 -55.56
CA LYS A 417 74.77 -4.73 -54.28
C LYS A 417 73.77 -3.57 -54.16
N TYR A 418 73.56 -2.78 -55.21
CA TYR A 418 72.54 -1.72 -55.20
C TYR A 418 71.11 -2.26 -55.29
N GLU A 419 70.87 -3.33 -56.05
CA GLU A 419 69.58 -4.02 -56.11
C GLU A 419 69.24 -4.65 -54.76
N GLN A 420 70.21 -5.26 -54.05
CA GLN A 420 70.06 -5.76 -52.69
C GLN A 420 69.69 -4.62 -51.73
N GLN A 421 70.43 -3.51 -51.71
CA GLN A 421 70.09 -2.35 -50.86
C GLN A 421 68.71 -1.77 -51.18
N ILE A 422 68.32 -1.70 -52.46
CA ILE A 422 67.00 -1.24 -52.88
C ILE A 422 65.91 -2.25 -52.50
N MET A 423 66.18 -3.56 -52.56
CA MET A 423 65.25 -4.61 -52.10
C MET A 423 65.11 -4.62 -50.58
N GLU A 424 66.21 -4.45 -49.83
CA GLU A 424 66.22 -4.35 -48.38
C GLU A 424 65.42 -3.13 -47.90
N LEU A 425 65.67 -1.95 -48.47
CA LEU A 425 64.89 -0.73 -48.15
C LEU A 425 63.41 -0.86 -48.57
N LYS A 426 63.11 -1.48 -49.71
CA LYS A 426 61.70 -1.76 -50.10
C LYS A 426 61.04 -2.73 -49.14
N LEU A 427 61.75 -3.78 -48.73
CA LEU A 427 61.27 -4.79 -47.78
C LEU A 427 61.05 -4.19 -46.40
N GLN A 428 61.95 -3.33 -45.91
CA GLN A 428 61.79 -2.59 -44.66
C GLN A 428 60.56 -1.67 -44.71
N HIS A 429 60.44 -0.81 -45.72
CA HIS A 429 59.24 0.04 -45.86
C HIS A 429 57.95 -0.76 -46.05
N GLU A 430 57.97 -1.92 -46.71
CA GLU A 430 56.81 -2.80 -46.85
C GLU A 430 56.46 -3.52 -45.54
N GLN A 431 57.46 -3.94 -44.76
CA GLN A 431 57.28 -4.46 -43.40
C GLN A 431 56.71 -3.39 -42.46
N GLU A 432 57.27 -2.17 -42.43
CA GLU A 432 56.75 -1.05 -41.65
C GLU A 432 55.32 -0.69 -42.06
N ARG A 433 55.05 -0.57 -43.37
CA ARG A 433 53.69 -0.31 -43.89
C ARG A 433 52.71 -1.41 -43.49
N THR A 434 53.10 -2.68 -43.54
CA THR A 434 52.23 -3.79 -43.11
C THR A 434 52.06 -3.83 -41.59
N HIS A 435 53.08 -3.47 -40.81
CA HIS A 435 53.00 -3.39 -39.35
C HIS A 435 52.08 -2.25 -38.89
N LEU A 436 52.24 -1.04 -39.43
CA LEU A 436 51.36 0.11 -39.17
C LEU A 436 49.91 -0.17 -39.63
N LEU A 437 49.73 -0.82 -40.78
CA LEU A 437 48.41 -1.23 -41.26
C LEU A 437 47.78 -2.32 -40.36
N GLN A 438 48.58 -3.22 -39.79
CA GLN A 438 48.12 -4.20 -38.80
C GLN A 438 47.73 -3.52 -37.50
N GLN A 439 48.59 -2.65 -36.93
CA GLN A 439 48.34 -1.88 -35.71
C GLN A 439 47.04 -1.07 -35.83
N HIS A 440 46.93 -0.22 -36.86
CA HIS A 440 45.72 0.57 -37.11
C HIS A 440 44.48 -0.33 -37.29
N ASN A 441 44.60 -1.49 -37.95
CA ASN A 441 43.46 -2.40 -38.04
C ASN A 441 43.10 -3.02 -36.68
N THR A 442 44.07 -3.43 -35.87
CA THR A 442 43.81 -3.97 -34.53
C THR A 442 43.23 -2.93 -33.57
N GLU A 443 43.67 -1.67 -33.63
CA GLU A 443 43.13 -0.55 -32.85
C GLU A 443 41.70 -0.19 -33.28
N LYS A 444 41.46 -0.13 -34.60
CA LYS A 444 40.14 0.05 -35.20
C LYS A 444 39.20 -1.11 -34.80
N ASP A 445 39.67 -2.35 -34.84
CA ASP A 445 38.88 -3.54 -34.50
C ASP A 445 38.66 -3.67 -32.99
N SER A 446 39.59 -3.25 -32.14
CA SER A 446 39.37 -3.16 -30.68
C SER A 446 38.38 -2.05 -30.35
N LEU A 447 38.50 -0.87 -30.95
CA LEU A 447 37.55 0.23 -30.77
C LEU A 447 36.13 -0.15 -31.26
N VAL A 448 36.02 -0.88 -32.37
CA VAL A 448 34.74 -1.45 -32.82
C VAL A 448 34.21 -2.49 -31.83
N GLN A 449 35.06 -3.35 -31.26
CA GLN A 449 34.65 -4.29 -30.22
C GLN A 449 34.22 -3.59 -28.92
N ASP A 450 34.88 -2.50 -28.51
CA ASP A 450 34.53 -1.75 -27.31
C ASP A 450 33.23 -0.97 -27.48
N HIS A 451 33.03 -0.31 -28.63
CA HIS A 451 31.71 0.24 -28.96
C HIS A 451 30.63 -0.85 -29.04
N GLN A 452 30.92 -2.05 -29.57
CA GLN A 452 29.97 -3.17 -29.56
C GLN A 452 29.67 -3.68 -28.14
N ARG A 453 30.66 -3.71 -27.24
CA ARG A 453 30.50 -4.06 -25.81
C ARG A 453 29.67 -3.00 -25.09
N GLU A 454 29.91 -1.72 -25.36
CA GLU A 454 29.13 -0.62 -24.80
C GLU A 454 27.69 -0.63 -25.30
N ILE A 455 27.47 -0.75 -26.62
CA ILE A 455 26.12 -0.89 -27.21
C ILE A 455 25.41 -2.11 -26.62
N ALA A 456 26.06 -3.28 -26.53
CA ALA A 456 25.45 -4.48 -25.93
C ALA A 456 25.17 -4.30 -24.42
N SER A 457 26.00 -3.54 -23.70
CA SER A 457 25.77 -3.19 -22.28
C SER A 457 24.58 -2.25 -22.13
N LEU A 458 24.50 -1.18 -22.93
CA LEU A 458 23.40 -0.22 -22.94
C LEU A 458 22.09 -0.86 -23.41
N GLU A 459 22.12 -1.72 -24.44
CA GLU A 459 20.97 -2.54 -24.83
C GLU A 459 20.51 -3.47 -23.70
N LYS A 460 21.44 -4.11 -22.99
CA LYS A 460 21.12 -4.99 -21.86
C LYS A 460 20.52 -4.20 -20.70
N GLN A 461 21.07 -3.02 -20.38
CA GLN A 461 20.53 -2.11 -19.38
C GLN A 461 19.12 -1.64 -19.77
N ALA A 462 18.93 -1.13 -20.99
CA ALA A 462 17.63 -0.70 -21.51
C ALA A 462 16.59 -1.83 -21.52
N ARG A 463 16.96 -3.03 -22.01
CA ARG A 463 16.09 -4.22 -21.95
C ARG A 463 15.75 -4.61 -20.51
N SER A 464 16.69 -4.49 -19.57
CA SER A 464 16.43 -4.78 -18.15
C SER A 464 15.51 -3.75 -17.49
N ALA A 465 15.67 -2.45 -17.80
CA ALA A 465 14.78 -1.39 -17.31
C ALA A 465 13.38 -1.50 -17.91
N MET A 466 13.27 -1.79 -19.22
CA MET A 466 11.99 -2.09 -19.87
C MET A 466 11.32 -3.32 -19.25
N ALA A 467 12.06 -4.40 -18.99
CA ALA A 467 11.53 -5.58 -18.31
C ALA A 467 11.09 -5.30 -16.87
N GLN A 468 11.83 -4.47 -16.12
CA GLN A 468 11.43 -4.03 -14.78
C GLN A 468 10.15 -3.19 -14.80
N HIS A 469 10.05 -2.18 -15.67
CA HIS A 469 8.84 -1.38 -15.83
C HIS A 469 7.65 -2.20 -16.32
N GLN A 470 7.87 -3.16 -17.22
CA GLN A 470 6.84 -4.10 -17.68
C GLN A 470 6.38 -5.02 -16.55
N ALA A 471 7.31 -5.55 -15.73
CA ALA A 471 6.98 -6.38 -14.57
C ALA A 471 6.22 -5.59 -13.51
N GLN A 472 6.68 -4.38 -13.16
CA GLN A 472 5.96 -3.46 -12.27
C GLN A 472 4.54 -3.19 -12.80
N THR A 473 4.39 -2.85 -14.08
CA THR A 473 3.09 -2.60 -14.73
C THR A 473 2.19 -3.85 -14.71
N GLN A 474 2.75 -5.04 -14.92
CA GLN A 474 2.00 -6.30 -14.81
C GLN A 474 1.59 -6.60 -13.37
N GLU A 475 2.42 -6.28 -12.37
CA GLU A 475 2.02 -6.42 -10.98
C GLU A 475 0.94 -5.41 -10.59
N TRP A 476 1.06 -4.13 -10.95
CA TRP A 476 -0.02 -3.14 -10.73
C TRP A 476 -1.34 -3.64 -11.33
N ARG A 477 -1.36 -4.11 -12.59
CA ARG A 477 -2.57 -4.70 -13.19
C ARG A 477 -3.09 -5.96 -12.47
N LYS A 478 -2.22 -6.75 -11.82
CA LYS A 478 -2.62 -7.89 -10.98
C LYS A 478 -3.21 -7.43 -9.65
N ARG A 479 -2.61 -6.42 -9.01
CA ARG A 479 -3.08 -5.75 -7.79
C ARG A 479 -4.47 -5.12 -8.00
N ASP A 480 -4.58 -4.30 -9.04
CA ASP A 480 -5.82 -3.65 -9.47
C ASP A 480 -6.89 -4.71 -9.79
N GLY A 481 -6.53 -5.76 -10.55
CA GLY A 481 -7.44 -6.86 -10.89
C GLY A 481 -7.89 -7.70 -9.69
N GLN A 482 -7.01 -7.91 -8.70
CA GLN A 482 -7.36 -8.58 -7.44
C GLN A 482 -8.30 -7.70 -6.61
N THR A 483 -7.98 -6.41 -6.44
CA THR A 483 -8.83 -5.42 -5.76
C THR A 483 -10.21 -5.32 -6.41
N ILE A 484 -10.29 -5.27 -7.75
CA ILE A 484 -11.54 -5.29 -8.51
C ILE A 484 -12.32 -6.59 -8.25
N SER A 485 -11.66 -7.76 -8.31
CA SER A 485 -12.31 -9.06 -8.05
C SER A 485 -12.86 -9.16 -6.62
N GLU A 486 -12.14 -8.63 -5.63
CA GLU A 486 -12.58 -8.59 -4.23
C GLU A 486 -13.77 -7.65 -4.05
N LEU A 487 -13.75 -6.46 -4.66
CA LEU A 487 -14.87 -5.51 -4.65
C LEU A 487 -16.10 -6.04 -5.40
N GLU A 488 -15.92 -6.70 -6.54
CA GLU A 488 -17.00 -7.37 -7.29
C GLU A 488 -17.62 -8.50 -6.46
N SER A 489 -16.81 -9.29 -5.74
CA SER A 489 -17.29 -10.31 -4.82
C SER A 489 -18.07 -9.70 -3.65
N GLN A 490 -17.59 -8.61 -3.05
CA GLN A 490 -18.31 -7.90 -1.97
C GLN A 490 -19.65 -7.32 -2.46
N VAL A 491 -19.67 -6.72 -3.66
CA VAL A 491 -20.89 -6.23 -4.29
C VAL A 491 -21.84 -7.37 -4.65
N HIS A 492 -21.33 -8.56 -4.96
CA HIS A 492 -22.16 -9.75 -5.17
C HIS A 492 -22.80 -10.23 -3.87
N THR A 493 -22.01 -10.44 -2.80
CA THR A 493 -22.54 -10.90 -1.51
C THR A 493 -23.52 -9.91 -0.90
N LEU A 494 -23.26 -8.59 -1.00
CA LEU A 494 -24.21 -7.56 -0.55
C LEU A 494 -25.52 -7.56 -1.36
N ARG A 495 -25.48 -7.90 -2.66
CA ARG A 495 -26.71 -8.09 -3.46
C ARG A 495 -27.46 -9.34 -3.04
N GLU A 496 -26.77 -10.44 -2.75
CA GLU A 496 -27.39 -11.67 -2.23
C GLU A 496 -28.01 -11.44 -0.84
N GLU A 497 -27.33 -10.74 0.08
CA GLU A 497 -27.87 -10.35 1.39
C GLU A 497 -29.12 -9.47 1.26
N VAL A 498 -29.11 -8.47 0.38
CA VAL A 498 -30.28 -7.61 0.13
C VAL A 498 -31.44 -8.41 -0.49
N LEU A 499 -31.17 -9.34 -1.40
CA LEU A 499 -32.18 -10.23 -1.97
C LEU A 499 -32.75 -11.20 -0.93
N ALA A 500 -31.91 -11.76 -0.07
CA ALA A 500 -32.31 -12.65 1.03
C ALA A 500 -33.15 -11.90 2.08
N ALA A 501 -32.73 -10.70 2.50
CA ALA A 501 -33.48 -9.85 3.41
C ALA A 501 -34.83 -9.41 2.80
N HIS A 502 -34.87 -9.11 1.50
CA HIS A 502 -36.12 -8.81 0.79
C HIS A 502 -37.04 -10.05 0.70
N ALA A 503 -36.49 -11.24 0.42
CA ALA A 503 -37.23 -12.50 0.42
C ALA A 503 -37.80 -12.83 1.81
N GLN A 504 -36.99 -12.68 2.87
CA GLN A 504 -37.42 -12.85 4.26
C GLN A 504 -38.52 -11.86 4.64
N ARG A 505 -38.38 -10.58 4.27
CA ARG A 505 -39.43 -9.56 4.48
C ARG A 505 -40.72 -9.89 3.71
N LYS A 506 -40.61 -10.41 2.48
CA LYS A 506 -41.76 -10.88 1.70
C LYS A 506 -42.44 -12.08 2.36
N GLN A 507 -41.67 -13.03 2.90
CA GLN A 507 -42.17 -14.16 3.67
C GLN A 507 -42.92 -13.68 4.92
N GLN A 508 -42.30 -12.84 5.76
CA GLN A 508 -42.92 -12.25 6.95
C GLN A 508 -44.23 -11.51 6.63
N LEU A 509 -44.28 -10.77 5.52
CA LEU A 509 -45.51 -10.12 5.06
C LEU A 509 -46.59 -11.12 4.62
N SER A 510 -46.22 -12.27 4.04
CA SER A 510 -47.18 -13.34 3.72
C SER A 510 -47.66 -14.09 4.96
N GLU A 511 -46.78 -14.35 5.94
CA GLU A 511 -47.13 -14.95 7.24
C GLU A 511 -48.07 -14.05 8.03
N LEU A 512 -47.79 -12.74 8.10
CA LEU A 512 -48.71 -11.74 8.66
C LEU A 512 -50.03 -11.63 7.86
N GLY A 513 -49.99 -11.90 6.55
CA GLY A 513 -51.19 -11.99 5.71
C GLY A 513 -52.07 -13.18 6.09
N VAL A 514 -51.48 -14.37 6.28
CA VAL A 514 -52.16 -15.59 6.73
C VAL A 514 -52.70 -15.41 8.14
N LEU A 515 -51.90 -14.91 9.10
CA LEU A 515 -52.36 -14.68 10.48
C LEU A 515 -53.57 -13.72 10.52
N ARG A 516 -53.58 -12.65 9.72
CA ARG A 516 -54.73 -11.74 9.60
C ARG A 516 -55.94 -12.35 8.88
N GLU A 517 -55.75 -13.39 8.08
CA GLU A 517 -56.82 -14.17 7.45
C GLU A 517 -57.41 -15.14 8.47
N GLU A 518 -56.57 -15.89 9.19
CA GLU A 518 -57.00 -16.74 10.31
C GLU A 518 -57.70 -15.96 11.41
N GLU A 519 -57.23 -14.76 11.77
CA GLU A 519 -57.89 -13.88 12.75
C GLU A 519 -59.29 -13.45 12.27
N ARG A 520 -59.44 -13.11 10.99
CA ARG A 520 -60.76 -12.79 10.40
C ARG A 520 -61.66 -14.01 10.32
N GLN A 521 -61.12 -15.19 10.01
CA GLN A 521 -61.87 -16.44 9.98
C GLN A 521 -62.28 -16.89 11.40
N ARG A 522 -61.39 -16.76 12.39
CA ARG A 522 -61.71 -16.98 13.81
C ARG A 522 -62.79 -16.02 14.29
N ALA A 523 -62.67 -14.72 14.01
CA ALA A 523 -63.70 -13.74 14.35
C ALA A 523 -65.05 -14.02 13.64
N ALA A 524 -65.04 -14.49 12.40
CA ALA A 524 -66.25 -14.89 11.68
C ALA A 524 -66.88 -16.16 12.29
N GLN A 525 -66.08 -17.16 12.67
CA GLN A 525 -66.53 -18.37 13.36
C GLN A 525 -67.08 -18.04 14.76
N GLU A 526 -66.44 -17.13 15.50
CA GLU A 526 -66.93 -16.64 16.79
C GLU A 526 -68.26 -15.89 16.65
N GLN A 527 -68.42 -15.08 15.61
CA GLN A 527 -69.70 -14.44 15.27
C GLN A 527 -70.77 -15.47 14.87
N GLU A 528 -70.44 -16.48 14.07
CA GLU A 528 -71.37 -17.54 13.69
C GLU A 528 -71.79 -18.39 14.91
N VAL A 529 -70.86 -18.71 15.81
CA VAL A 529 -71.14 -19.39 17.09
C VAL A 529 -71.98 -18.50 18.01
N ALA A 530 -71.74 -17.18 18.06
CA ALA A 530 -72.56 -16.25 18.83
C ALA A 530 -73.98 -16.14 18.26
N LEU A 531 -74.14 -16.03 16.93
CA LEU A 531 -75.43 -16.09 16.25
C LEU A 531 -76.13 -17.44 16.46
N GLY A 532 -75.37 -18.55 16.50
CA GLY A 532 -75.86 -19.88 16.84
C GLY A 532 -76.39 -19.97 18.27
N ARG A 533 -75.68 -19.38 19.24
CA ARG A 533 -76.15 -19.25 20.64
C ARG A 533 -77.43 -18.41 20.72
N ILE A 534 -77.46 -17.23 20.10
CA ILE A 534 -78.65 -16.36 20.08
C ILE A 534 -79.84 -17.08 19.42
N ARG A 535 -79.62 -17.86 18.35
CA ARG A 535 -80.67 -18.71 17.75
C ARG A 535 -81.15 -19.81 18.69
N ALA A 536 -80.25 -20.49 19.40
CA ALA A 536 -80.61 -21.50 20.39
C ALA A 536 -81.31 -20.90 21.62
N GLU A 537 -80.95 -19.68 22.03
CA GLU A 537 -81.60 -18.92 23.10
C GLU A 537 -82.99 -18.42 22.67
N MET A 538 -83.15 -17.89 21.45
CA MET A 538 -84.46 -17.55 20.89
C MET A 538 -85.37 -18.78 20.77
N GLU A 539 -84.85 -19.91 20.28
CA GLU A 539 -85.61 -21.17 20.21
C GLU A 539 -85.94 -21.71 21.60
N ARG A 540 -85.04 -21.58 22.57
CA ARG A 540 -85.33 -21.91 23.97
C ARG A 540 -86.41 -21.00 24.56
N VAL A 541 -86.34 -19.69 24.35
CA VAL A 541 -87.37 -18.73 24.79
C VAL A 541 -88.70 -19.03 24.09
N ARG A 542 -88.70 -19.43 22.81
CA ARG A 542 -89.89 -19.89 22.08
C ARG A 542 -90.50 -21.12 22.77
N GLN A 543 -89.70 -22.12 23.12
CA GLN A 543 -90.16 -23.32 23.84
C GLN A 543 -90.59 -23.03 25.29
N ASP A 544 -89.90 -22.14 26.00
CA ASP A 544 -90.23 -21.74 27.37
C ASP A 544 -91.49 -20.86 27.41
N LEU A 545 -91.78 -20.08 26.35
CA LEU A 545 -93.07 -19.41 26.13
C LEU A 545 -94.18 -20.41 25.76
N GLU A 546 -93.92 -21.40 24.90
CA GLU A 546 -94.87 -22.50 24.62
C GLU A 546 -95.22 -23.28 25.91
N ARG A 547 -94.21 -23.55 26.76
CA ARG A 547 -94.38 -24.14 28.10
C ARG A 547 -95.17 -23.22 29.03
N SER A 548 -94.86 -21.92 29.10
CA SER A 548 -95.60 -20.96 29.93
C SER A 548 -97.06 -20.87 29.51
N HIS A 549 -97.34 -20.71 28.22
CA HIS A 549 -98.70 -20.66 27.70
C HIS A 549 -99.46 -21.99 27.89
N LYS A 550 -98.78 -23.14 27.84
CA LYS A 550 -99.35 -24.44 28.23
C LYS A 550 -99.66 -24.52 29.73
N ALA A 551 -98.72 -24.10 30.59
CA ALA A 551 -98.89 -24.05 32.03
C ALA A 551 -99.95 -23.01 32.47
N GLU A 552 -100.11 -21.91 31.74
CA GLU A 552 -101.17 -20.91 31.92
C GLU A 552 -102.53 -21.46 31.51
N ARG A 553 -102.61 -22.25 30.43
CA ARG A 553 -103.83 -23.00 30.07
C ARG A 553 -104.17 -24.04 31.13
N GLU A 554 -103.18 -24.79 31.62
CA GLU A 554 -103.36 -25.77 32.70
C GLU A 554 -103.78 -25.09 34.01
N LEU A 555 -103.17 -23.96 34.39
CA LEU A 555 -103.56 -23.15 35.55
C LEU A 555 -104.92 -22.47 35.36
N ALA A 556 -105.31 -22.07 34.14
CA ALA A 556 -106.64 -21.57 33.84
C ALA A 556 -107.69 -22.69 33.94
N GLN A 557 -107.34 -23.90 33.50
CA GLN A 557 -108.15 -25.11 33.66
C GLN A 557 -108.24 -25.53 35.13
N GLU A 558 -107.17 -25.40 35.94
CA GLU A 558 -107.22 -25.59 37.38
C GLU A 558 -108.03 -24.51 38.09
N LYS A 559 -107.99 -23.24 37.65
CA LYS A 559 -108.85 -22.15 38.14
C LYS A 559 -110.33 -22.38 37.78
N ALA A 560 -110.60 -22.98 36.61
CA ALA A 560 -111.95 -23.42 36.24
C ALA A 560 -112.39 -24.64 37.09
N ASN A 561 -111.53 -25.63 37.28
CA ASN A 561 -111.79 -26.83 38.09
C ASN A 561 -111.93 -26.52 39.58
N THR A 562 -111.18 -25.52 40.10
CA THR A 562 -111.33 -25.05 41.49
C THR A 562 -112.55 -24.17 41.65
N ARG A 563 -112.95 -23.36 40.66
CA ARG A 563 -114.29 -22.73 40.64
C ARG A 563 -115.42 -23.76 40.59
N LEU A 564 -115.26 -24.85 39.83
CA LEU A 564 -116.18 -25.98 39.82
C LEU A 564 -116.25 -26.64 41.21
N LYS A 565 -115.11 -26.99 41.82
CA LYS A 565 -115.06 -27.52 43.20
C LYS A 565 -115.60 -26.54 44.25
N GLN A 566 -115.42 -25.24 44.03
CA GLN A 566 -116.02 -24.21 44.88
C GLN A 566 -117.54 -24.26 44.74
N LEU A 567 -118.08 -24.24 43.51
CA LEU A 567 -119.50 -24.42 43.23
C LEU A 567 -120.06 -25.75 43.76
N GLU A 568 -119.33 -26.86 43.64
CA GLU A 568 -119.70 -28.16 44.23
C GLU A 568 -119.75 -28.08 45.77
N LYS A 569 -118.80 -27.39 46.39
CA LYS A 569 -118.76 -27.14 47.83
C LYS A 569 -119.86 -26.17 48.28
N GLU A 570 -120.17 -25.16 47.48
CA GLU A 570 -121.30 -24.26 47.67
C GLU A 570 -122.62 -25.01 47.56
N TYR A 571 -122.81 -25.84 46.52
CA TYR A 571 -124.01 -26.63 46.32
C TYR A 571 -124.16 -27.68 47.42
N THR A 572 -123.10 -28.37 47.83
CA THR A 572 -123.15 -29.31 48.96
C THR A 572 -123.32 -28.60 50.31
N GLN A 573 -122.81 -27.38 50.50
CA GLN A 573 -123.07 -26.58 51.71
C GLN A 573 -124.48 -25.98 51.70
N LYS A 574 -125.04 -25.62 50.54
CA LYS A 574 -126.44 -25.21 50.36
C LYS A 574 -127.37 -26.42 50.54
N LEU A 575 -126.97 -27.62 50.09
CA LEU A 575 -127.65 -28.89 50.35
C LEU A 575 -127.55 -29.30 51.84
N ALA A 576 -126.42 -29.05 52.51
CA ALA A 576 -126.25 -29.30 53.94
C ALA A 576 -127.04 -28.30 54.79
N LYS A 577 -127.10 -27.02 54.40
CA LYS A 577 -128.00 -26.02 54.99
C LYS A 577 -129.47 -26.39 54.76
N SER A 578 -129.83 -26.91 53.58
CA SER A 578 -131.17 -27.43 53.29
C SER A 578 -131.50 -28.70 54.07
N ALA A 579 -130.52 -29.59 54.29
CA ALA A 579 -130.66 -30.75 55.16
C ALA A 579 -130.75 -30.36 56.63
N GLN A 580 -130.04 -29.31 57.05
CA GLN A 580 -130.15 -28.73 58.39
C GLN A 580 -131.51 -28.06 58.59
N THR A 581 -131.99 -27.23 57.66
CA THR A 581 -133.35 -26.66 57.77
C THR A 581 -134.43 -27.73 57.61
N MET A 582 -134.20 -28.82 56.86
CA MET A 582 -135.09 -30.00 56.92
C MET A 582 -135.02 -30.71 58.28
N ALA A 583 -133.87 -30.78 58.94
CA ALA A 583 -133.75 -31.34 60.28
C ALA A 583 -134.37 -30.43 61.36
N GLU A 584 -134.26 -29.11 61.22
CA GLU A 584 -134.93 -28.11 62.07
C GLU A 584 -136.45 -28.10 61.81
N LEU A 585 -136.90 -28.28 60.56
CA LEU A 585 -138.30 -28.48 60.20
C LEU A 585 -138.83 -29.85 60.66
N GLN A 586 -138.01 -30.90 60.70
CA GLN A 586 -138.35 -32.18 61.31
C GLN A 586 -138.40 -32.07 62.84
N THR A 587 -137.51 -31.28 63.46
CA THR A 587 -137.47 -31.05 64.90
C THR A 587 -138.64 -30.19 65.35
N THR A 588 -139.02 -29.18 64.57
CA THR A 588 -140.25 -28.39 64.80
C THR A 588 -141.51 -29.15 64.40
N LEU A 589 -141.49 -30.05 63.41
CA LEU A 589 -142.57 -31.05 63.23
C LEU A 589 -142.67 -32.02 64.41
N PHE A 590 -141.56 -32.31 65.09
CA PHE A 590 -141.55 -33.14 66.30
C PHE A 590 -142.07 -32.33 67.51
N SER A 591 -141.66 -31.07 67.68
CA SER A 591 -142.20 -30.20 68.74
C SER A 591 -143.68 -29.92 68.50
N ILE A 592 -144.10 -29.59 67.28
CA ILE A 592 -145.51 -29.40 66.90
C ILE A 592 -146.30 -30.71 67.02
N LYS A 593 -145.71 -31.89 66.82
CA LYS A 593 -146.36 -33.18 67.16
C LYS A 593 -146.49 -33.40 68.65
N GLU A 594 -145.48 -33.07 69.43
CA GLU A 594 -145.51 -33.24 70.88
C GLU A 594 -146.39 -32.18 71.56
N GLU A 595 -146.46 -30.97 71.01
CA GLU A 595 -147.43 -29.90 71.33
C GLU A 595 -148.83 -30.26 70.86
N SER A 596 -149.01 -30.87 69.68
CA SER A 596 -150.30 -31.44 69.23
C SER A 596 -150.76 -32.57 70.15
N LYS A 597 -149.83 -33.32 70.73
CA LYS A 597 -150.08 -34.42 71.67
C LYS A 597 -150.32 -33.91 73.10
N GLN A 598 -149.65 -32.83 73.51
CA GLN A 598 -149.95 -32.10 74.76
C GLN A 598 -151.26 -31.33 74.68
N THR A 599 -151.60 -30.73 73.54
CA THR A 599 -152.90 -30.08 73.33
C THR A 599 -154.01 -31.10 73.14
N GLN A 600 -153.75 -32.28 72.56
CA GLN A 600 -154.67 -33.41 72.61
C GLN A 600 -154.91 -33.88 74.07
N LEU A 601 -153.84 -34.05 74.87
CA LEU A 601 -153.97 -34.35 76.30
C LEU A 601 -154.63 -33.22 77.11
N ALA A 602 -154.51 -31.96 76.67
CA ALA A 602 -155.20 -30.81 77.27
C ALA A 602 -156.68 -30.75 76.86
N LEU A 603 -157.03 -31.17 75.64
CA LEU A 603 -158.41 -31.35 75.16
C LEU A 603 -159.06 -32.57 75.82
N GLU A 604 -158.32 -33.65 76.06
CA GLU A 604 -158.76 -34.78 76.87
C GLU A 604 -158.97 -34.37 78.35
N ARG A 605 -158.11 -33.49 78.89
CA ARG A 605 -158.38 -32.82 80.19
C ARG A 605 -159.60 -31.93 80.13
N GLN A 606 -159.78 -31.07 79.12
CA GLN A 606 -160.97 -30.22 79.00
C GLN A 606 -162.26 -31.02 78.76
N LEU A 607 -162.17 -32.21 78.15
CA LEU A 607 -163.27 -33.17 78.08
C LEU A 607 -163.55 -33.81 79.45
N GLN A 608 -162.52 -34.18 80.22
CA GLN A 608 -162.70 -34.72 81.58
C GLN A 608 -163.21 -33.65 82.56
N GLU A 609 -162.60 -32.47 82.60
CA GLU A 609 -162.99 -31.31 83.40
C GLU A 609 -164.37 -30.79 82.97
N GLY A 610 -164.66 -30.80 81.66
CA GLY A 610 -166.00 -30.58 81.13
C GLY A 610 -167.00 -31.61 81.66
N HIS A 611 -166.64 -32.90 81.66
CA HIS A 611 -167.51 -33.96 82.18
C HIS A 611 -167.72 -33.87 83.69
N THR A 612 -166.69 -33.50 84.48
CA THR A 612 -166.82 -33.30 85.93
C THR A 612 -167.58 -32.02 86.26
N ASN A 613 -167.39 -30.93 85.50
CA ASN A 613 -168.05 -29.66 85.73
C ASN A 613 -169.51 -29.67 85.25
N TRP A 614 -169.83 -30.38 84.16
CA TRP A 614 -171.23 -30.65 83.79
C TRP A 614 -171.90 -31.55 84.85
N ASP A 615 -171.15 -32.46 85.46
CA ASP A 615 -171.61 -33.21 86.63
C ASP A 615 -171.72 -32.36 87.89
N GLU A 616 -170.91 -31.30 88.04
CA GLU A 616 -170.96 -30.33 89.13
C GLU A 616 -172.16 -29.39 88.97
N GLU A 617 -172.42 -28.86 87.77
CA GLU A 617 -173.63 -28.12 87.41
C GLU A 617 -174.88 -28.99 87.57
N ARG A 618 -174.86 -30.23 87.09
CA ARG A 618 -175.94 -31.22 87.29
C ARG A 618 -176.22 -31.47 88.77
N ARG A 619 -175.18 -31.52 89.62
CA ARG A 619 -175.31 -31.62 91.08
C ARG A 619 -175.69 -30.30 91.75
N GLN A 620 -175.34 -29.14 91.19
CA GLN A 620 -175.65 -27.82 91.74
C GLN A 620 -177.07 -27.37 91.39
N LEU A 621 -177.52 -27.53 90.14
CA LEU A 621 -178.92 -27.42 89.73
C LEU A 621 -179.82 -28.34 90.56
N SER A 622 -179.33 -29.53 90.94
CA SER A 622 -180.04 -30.40 91.89
C SER A 622 -180.13 -29.79 93.30
N ARG A 623 -179.09 -29.11 93.81
CA ARG A 623 -179.11 -28.42 95.11
C ARG A 623 -179.99 -27.16 95.10
N ASP A 624 -180.01 -26.43 94.00
CA ASP A 624 -180.80 -25.22 93.85
C ASP A 624 -182.28 -25.56 93.64
N ALA A 625 -182.59 -26.68 92.97
CA ALA A 625 -183.91 -27.31 93.02
C ALA A 625 -184.27 -27.79 94.45
N ASP A 626 -183.36 -28.43 95.18
CA ASP A 626 -183.65 -28.94 96.53
C ASP A 626 -183.83 -27.81 97.57
N ARG A 627 -183.17 -26.66 97.39
CA ARG A 627 -183.37 -25.44 98.19
C ARG A 627 -184.66 -24.69 97.85
N VAL A 628 -185.19 -24.85 96.64
CA VAL A 628 -186.56 -24.43 96.29
C VAL A 628 -187.60 -25.47 96.78
N SER A 629 -187.20 -26.71 97.05
CA SER A 629 -188.10 -27.82 97.38
C SER A 629 -188.14 -28.26 98.86
N LYS A 630 -187.41 -27.60 99.78
CA LYS A 630 -187.45 -27.92 101.21
C LYS A 630 -187.44 -26.67 102.10
N ILE A 631 -188.54 -26.50 102.86
CA ILE A 631 -188.78 -25.51 103.92
C ILE A 631 -189.08 -24.09 103.37
N GLU A 632 -190.30 -23.55 103.30
CA GLU A 632 -191.68 -24.05 103.62
C GLU A 632 -191.84 -24.87 104.91
N LYS A 633 -191.17 -24.43 105.99
CA LYS A 633 -191.51 -24.84 107.36
C LYS A 633 -190.95 -23.94 108.48
N HIS A 634 -190.70 -22.66 108.19
CA HIS A 634 -191.20 -21.52 108.97
C HIS A 634 -190.98 -20.21 108.23
#